data_AF-A0A523YT13-F1
#
_entry.id   AF-A0A523YT13-F1
#
_cell.length_a   1.000
_cell.length_b   1.000
_cell.length_c   1.000
_cell.angle_alpha   90.00
_cell.angle_beta   90.00
_cell.angle_gamma   90.00
#
_symmetry.space_group_name_H-M   'P 1'
#
loop_
_entity.id
_entity.type
_entity.pdbx_description
1 polymer ?
#
loop_
_entity_poly.entity_id
_entity_poly.type
_entity_poly.pdbx_seq_one_letter_code
_entity_poly.pdbx_strand_id
1 'polypeptide(L)'
;LDGVPDEQEVDEDGNEYDSYTNPDPHGDNWYFMGDGKCPLPPGECDRLNWEDESIRYEWLNGTEGNLQDPGWLGIPDEETISRGAQVRHNAYFSYVIDLGLDIDSFRVEGSERNGWWTYRIPIRDSLALDTVVVHVDPNSEDTLRPFWNEVTHVRVWFESEAGQTQNDTVEIAAWYFVQSNWQDSVLYGEESDSSTSFVVASISEEDNTFDPPPGVEPYKDPNYNVTEAQRGLLLQFDSLAVGDTCLAVKNLISADKYSGYRRLEMYVYGGDIEPAGEGKVMFLFRLGKDGDNFYEQRRLIYSGWDERNHISFDFNEATALKDAALRDRPRTKYSEIDTLSSDGTYRIRGNPNINDVKFFAAGIINVDNVGSARLTGEIWLDELRVTEVRKDVGTAARISVGGTIADLMSYNFSFQSQDAFFRGLSSATRGGSSNNLGSGKTTTRISYGGSLSFHKFLPRSWGASIPISLSHSKSIETPLLRSNSDIVLPEEVREEERSISESNSFRISESFNRKGKNPLFNLLLNRLNTSFSYGRTRRRSVTTPYAFSENQSISSKFNLGVSKPPTLPIFFWTKPLPLLKKTSGSRLGLYPSTWTLTGNYNRNLSITDDINHKRTSSLTRGFTGTMSLNYKVFDNLTTSFSYSTTRDLSDTGQVNLSLKNFRLGLETRYGQSFSASYNPNLLSFLTSSFSYKSNYRDTYSRSSQSRQSAMSRSWSVNGKFEHLKLLGGGKPGSPGRKSGRHRRGERGGDSGDKKPESGKPFYEPPLAVLRFLTGWIKPLSYSYNEGFNTTLPGMLARPEWKYRFGFVREAEVATVSEGRTASSGEDKSYQLSSGFSFLGGLSTTVQFRQKITRDLVKQGSRYKNVSTSWPDLSISIRKFRRFPLIKELINKFIDVFSPRTNYGRQTKEQYDIDGGFLRSRSVTISHSPLLSVNFKVLRSLSLSSTYTLTKSEDEKYNPTTGAFQSQTRTERKSIGVSTSYKFSAPGGISVPLFGKIRFKSTMNISVDVKKNASRSESKRAGKGWVISTDKSDFSVNTNISYTFSQQIKGGLRAGWQDSSDNFRNRNNHSRTLEGWVEIRF
;
A
#
# COMPACT_ATOMS: atom_id res chain seq x y z
N LEU A 1 12.64 -41.65 10.04
CA LEU A 1 11.44 -40.76 9.82
C LEU A 1 10.14 -41.33 10.42
N ASP A 2 10.25 -42.46 11.10
CA ASP A 2 9.20 -43.29 11.68
C ASP A 2 8.71 -42.81 13.07
N GLY A 3 9.47 -41.93 13.73
CA GLY A 3 9.19 -41.45 15.07
C GLY A 3 9.53 -42.45 16.17
N VAL A 4 10.34 -43.46 15.84
CA VAL A 4 10.89 -44.47 16.75
C VAL A 4 12.38 -44.15 16.94
N PRO A 5 12.96 -44.33 18.14
CA PRO A 5 14.42 -44.28 18.32
C PRO A 5 15.03 -45.67 18.11
N ASP A 6 16.29 -45.78 17.64
CA ASP A 6 16.97 -47.07 17.38
C ASP A 6 16.69 -48.19 18.40
N GLU A 7 16.69 -47.88 19.70
CA GLU A 7 16.44 -48.87 20.77
C GLU A 7 15.11 -49.63 20.65
N GLN A 8 14.17 -49.13 19.85
CA GLN A 8 12.84 -49.70 19.61
C GLN A 8 12.64 -50.10 18.14
N GLU A 9 13.68 -49.98 17.33
CA GLU A 9 13.68 -50.33 15.91
C GLU A 9 14.02 -51.80 15.70
N VAL A 10 13.59 -52.30 14.55
CA VAL A 10 13.87 -53.66 14.08
C VAL A 10 14.30 -53.58 12.62
N ASP A 11 15.39 -54.25 12.27
CA ASP A 11 15.86 -54.25 10.88
C ASP A 11 14.90 -55.03 9.94
N GLU A 12 15.18 -55.02 8.64
CA GLU A 12 14.37 -55.69 7.63
C GLU A 12 14.28 -57.22 7.84
N ASP A 13 15.25 -57.80 8.54
CA ASP A 13 15.33 -59.22 8.90
C ASP A 13 14.70 -59.54 10.27
N GLY A 14 14.20 -58.52 10.99
CA GLY A 14 13.55 -58.62 12.29
C GLY A 14 14.50 -58.69 13.49
N ASN A 15 15.77 -58.33 13.33
CA ASN A 15 16.71 -58.21 14.44
C ASN A 15 16.49 -56.89 15.18
N GLU A 16 16.43 -56.98 16.50
CA GLU A 16 16.35 -55.81 17.40
C GLU A 16 17.68 -55.06 17.45
N TYR A 17 17.64 -53.82 17.94
CA TYR A 17 18.84 -53.04 18.22
C TYR A 17 19.81 -53.75 19.16
N ASP A 18 21.06 -53.85 18.74
CA ASP A 18 22.19 -54.26 19.58
C ASP A 18 23.35 -53.31 19.33
N SER A 19 23.80 -52.62 20.38
CA SER A 19 24.85 -51.61 20.25
C SER A 19 26.15 -52.10 19.60
N TYR A 20 26.46 -53.40 19.61
CA TYR A 20 27.69 -53.97 19.03
C TYR A 20 27.48 -54.68 17.70
N THR A 21 26.31 -55.29 17.48
CA THR A 21 26.05 -56.08 16.26
C THR A 21 25.06 -55.44 15.31
N ASN A 22 24.17 -54.59 15.79
CA ASN A 22 23.19 -53.85 14.98
C ASN A 22 22.84 -52.47 15.60
N PRO A 23 23.77 -51.50 15.53
CA PRO A 23 23.61 -50.20 16.17
C PRO A 23 22.70 -49.22 15.40
N ASP A 24 22.27 -49.54 14.18
CA ASP A 24 21.37 -48.72 13.36
C ASP A 24 20.42 -49.64 12.55
N PRO A 25 19.38 -50.22 13.20
CA PRO A 25 18.55 -51.25 12.58
C PRO A 25 17.80 -50.77 11.33
N HIS A 26 17.34 -49.52 11.28
CA HIS A 26 16.67 -48.96 10.12
C HIS A 26 17.57 -48.20 9.15
N GLY A 27 18.86 -48.02 9.46
CA GLY A 27 19.81 -47.35 8.58
C GLY A 27 19.53 -45.85 8.42
N ASP A 28 18.85 -45.23 9.39
CA ASP A 28 18.38 -43.85 9.28
C ASP A 28 19.18 -42.87 10.14
N ASN A 29 20.26 -43.33 10.79
CA ASN A 29 21.14 -42.46 11.57
C ASN A 29 21.91 -41.47 10.71
N TRP A 30 21.95 -40.23 11.17
CA TRP A 30 22.78 -39.16 10.63
C TRP A 30 24.10 -39.05 11.41
N TYR A 31 25.21 -39.08 10.67
CA TYR A 31 26.54 -38.94 11.25
C TYR A 31 27.52 -38.23 10.30
N PHE A 32 28.14 -37.15 10.78
CA PHE A 32 29.08 -36.37 9.98
C PHE A 32 30.19 -35.76 10.85
N MET A 33 31.45 -36.07 10.52
CA MET A 33 32.64 -35.49 11.15
C MET A 33 32.65 -35.51 12.69
N GLY A 34 32.12 -36.58 13.30
CA GLY A 34 32.08 -36.74 14.76
C GLY A 34 30.79 -36.24 15.42
N ASP A 35 29.92 -35.54 14.69
CA ASP A 35 28.63 -35.08 15.16
C ASP A 35 27.51 -36.01 14.67
N GLY A 36 26.46 -36.19 15.48
CA GLY A 36 25.31 -37.04 15.17
C GLY A 36 25.27 -38.34 15.98
N LYS A 37 24.54 -39.32 15.47
CA LYS A 37 24.39 -40.65 16.09
C LYS A 37 25.22 -41.65 15.29
N CYS A 38 26.21 -42.26 15.93
CA CYS A 38 27.15 -43.15 15.26
C CYS A 38 26.43 -44.42 14.78
N PRO A 39 26.42 -44.72 13.47
CA PRO A 39 25.74 -45.89 12.90
C PRO A 39 26.60 -47.16 12.97
N LEU A 40 27.76 -47.11 13.66
CA LEU A 40 28.71 -48.21 13.78
C LEU A 40 28.90 -48.63 15.24
N PRO A 41 29.46 -49.82 15.50
CA PRO A 41 29.74 -50.28 16.86
C PRO A 41 30.63 -49.31 17.66
N PRO A 42 30.60 -49.36 19.01
CA PRO A 42 31.20 -48.34 19.85
C PRO A 42 32.71 -48.22 19.61
N GLY A 43 33.16 -47.01 19.27
CA GLY A 43 34.56 -46.69 19.03
C GLY A 43 35.06 -46.95 17.61
N GLU A 44 34.22 -47.44 16.69
CA GLU A 44 34.56 -47.56 15.26
C GLU A 44 34.40 -46.23 14.51
N CYS A 45 33.40 -45.42 14.85
CA CYS A 45 33.22 -44.09 14.25
C CYS A 45 34.41 -43.14 14.49
N ASP A 46 35.11 -43.28 15.63
CA ASP A 46 36.30 -42.49 15.95
C ASP A 46 37.53 -42.88 15.10
N ARG A 47 37.46 -44.01 14.41
CA ARG A 47 38.53 -44.53 13.54
C ARG A 47 38.29 -44.23 12.07
N LEU A 48 37.18 -43.60 11.72
CA LEU A 48 36.84 -43.23 10.36
C LEU A 48 37.81 -42.18 9.83
N ASN A 49 38.29 -42.41 8.60
CA ASN A 49 39.12 -41.44 7.90
C ASN A 49 38.23 -40.48 7.10
N TRP A 50 37.95 -39.30 7.64
CA TRP A 50 37.12 -38.28 6.97
C TRP A 50 37.76 -37.63 5.73
N GLU A 51 39.03 -37.94 5.43
CA GLU A 51 39.66 -37.59 4.16
C GLU A 51 39.25 -38.53 3.02
N ASP A 52 38.61 -39.66 3.31
CA ASP A 52 38.01 -40.55 2.32
C ASP A 52 36.64 -40.02 1.90
N GLU A 53 36.50 -39.64 0.63
CA GLU A 53 35.27 -39.06 0.10
C GLU A 53 34.09 -40.03 0.14
N SER A 54 34.32 -41.34 0.05
CA SER A 54 33.25 -42.34 0.12
C SER A 54 32.60 -42.38 1.49
N ILE A 55 33.41 -42.36 2.56
CA ILE A 55 32.96 -42.38 3.95
C ILE A 55 32.34 -41.03 4.35
N ARG A 56 32.82 -39.93 3.76
CA ARG A 56 32.45 -38.57 4.14
C ARG A 56 30.96 -38.26 3.98
N TYR A 57 30.29 -38.88 3.01
CA TYR A 57 28.89 -38.60 2.68
C TYR A 57 27.92 -39.74 2.99
N GLU A 58 28.43 -40.91 3.41
CA GLU A 58 27.67 -42.15 3.61
C GLU A 58 26.40 -41.95 4.47
N TRP A 59 26.51 -41.23 5.60
CA TRP A 59 25.42 -41.04 6.56
C TRP A 59 24.88 -39.61 6.62
N LEU A 60 25.19 -38.76 5.63
CA LEU A 60 24.77 -37.35 5.65
C LEU A 60 23.26 -37.16 5.42
N ASN A 61 22.58 -38.15 4.81
CA ASN A 61 21.16 -38.09 4.48
C ASN A 61 20.24 -38.77 5.52
N GLY A 62 20.80 -39.26 6.63
CA GLY A 62 20.01 -39.86 7.72
C GLY A 62 18.98 -38.90 8.32
N THR A 63 17.94 -39.45 8.94
CA THR A 63 16.87 -38.68 9.59
C THR A 63 16.94 -38.68 11.11
N GLU A 64 17.55 -39.69 11.75
CA GLU A 64 17.79 -39.66 13.18
C GLU A 64 19.08 -38.90 13.51
N GLY A 65 18.98 -37.82 14.31
CA GLY A 65 20.14 -37.02 14.72
C GLY A 65 20.50 -35.84 13.79
N ASN A 66 19.89 -35.76 12.61
CA ASN A 66 20.16 -34.71 11.60
C ASN A 66 19.68 -33.29 12.00
N LEU A 67 18.99 -33.14 13.13
CA LEU A 67 18.63 -31.83 13.69
C LEU A 67 19.87 -30.94 13.95
N GLN A 68 21.05 -31.56 14.06
CA GLN A 68 22.35 -30.92 14.23
C GLN A 68 23.05 -30.62 12.90
N ASP A 69 22.49 -31.05 11.77
CA ASP A 69 23.06 -30.83 10.44
C ASP A 69 23.30 -29.33 10.18
N PRO A 70 24.51 -28.92 9.80
CA PRO A 70 24.83 -27.51 9.56
C PRO A 70 23.96 -26.83 8.49
N GLY A 71 23.50 -27.58 7.49
CA GLY A 71 22.63 -27.11 6.40
C GLY A 71 21.16 -26.96 6.82
N TRP A 72 20.67 -27.84 7.70
CA TRP A 72 19.25 -27.92 8.08
C TRP A 72 18.95 -27.66 9.55
N LEU A 73 19.92 -27.16 10.31
CA LEU A 73 19.87 -26.95 11.76
C LEU A 73 18.50 -26.54 12.32
N GLY A 74 17.94 -27.42 13.16
CA GLY A 74 16.70 -27.22 13.90
C GLY A 74 15.43 -27.17 13.05
N ILE A 75 15.46 -27.72 11.84
CA ILE A 75 14.28 -28.04 11.04
C ILE A 75 13.97 -29.52 11.25
N PRO A 76 12.74 -29.88 11.65
CA PRO A 76 12.35 -31.29 11.71
C PRO A 76 12.09 -31.84 10.30
N ASP A 77 12.33 -33.13 10.12
CA ASP A 77 11.90 -33.83 8.91
C ASP A 77 10.37 -33.96 8.89
N GLU A 78 9.77 -33.59 7.77
CA GLU A 78 8.32 -33.65 7.57
C GLU A 78 8.01 -34.53 6.35
N GLU A 79 6.93 -35.32 6.41
CA GLU A 79 6.40 -36.07 5.27
C GLU A 79 5.73 -35.16 4.19
N THR A 80 5.94 -33.84 4.27
CA THR A 80 5.39 -32.85 3.34
C THR A 80 6.49 -31.97 2.77
N ILE A 81 6.81 -32.17 1.49
CA ILE A 81 7.82 -31.38 0.75
C ILE A 81 7.30 -29.97 0.45
N SER A 82 5.98 -29.78 0.35
CA SER A 82 5.34 -28.48 0.08
C SER A 82 4.41 -28.02 1.21
N ARG A 83 4.16 -26.71 1.31
CA ARG A 83 3.23 -26.11 2.29
C ARG A 83 1.76 -26.37 1.90
N GLY A 84 1.34 -27.63 1.88
CA GLY A 84 0.02 -28.09 1.46
C GLY A 84 -0.48 -29.27 2.31
N ALA A 85 -1.61 -29.84 1.92
CA ALA A 85 -2.04 -31.13 2.45
C ALA A 85 -1.09 -32.23 1.97
N GLN A 86 -0.90 -33.29 2.76
CA GLN A 86 -0.20 -34.49 2.31
C GLN A 86 -0.86 -35.04 1.04
N VAL A 87 -0.11 -35.12 -0.05
CA VAL A 87 -0.55 -35.75 -1.30
C VAL A 87 -0.13 -37.22 -1.24
N ARG A 88 -1.09 -38.14 -1.33
CA ARG A 88 -0.85 -39.60 -1.25
C ARG A 88 -1.10 -40.31 -2.60
N HIS A 89 -1.18 -39.55 -3.68
CA HIS A 89 -1.52 -40.04 -5.02
C HIS A 89 -0.29 -39.94 -5.94
N ASN A 90 -0.07 -40.96 -6.78
CA ASN A 90 1.07 -41.03 -7.72
C ASN A 90 0.58 -40.88 -9.16
N ALA A 91 0.85 -39.74 -9.79
CA ALA A 91 0.64 -39.51 -11.22
C ALA A 91 1.84 -38.73 -11.78
N TYR A 92 2.60 -39.34 -12.71
CA TYR A 92 3.87 -38.77 -13.18
C TYR A 92 4.24 -39.25 -14.59
N PHE A 93 5.16 -38.51 -15.22
CA PHE A 93 5.87 -38.88 -16.44
C PHE A 93 7.24 -39.46 -16.08
N SER A 94 7.64 -40.57 -16.68
CA SER A 94 8.92 -41.25 -16.45
C SER A 94 9.87 -41.11 -17.64
N TYR A 95 11.16 -40.93 -17.34
CA TYR A 95 12.28 -40.94 -18.29
C TYR A 95 13.40 -41.78 -17.70
N VAL A 96 13.98 -42.66 -18.52
CA VAL A 96 15.07 -43.56 -18.11
C VAL A 96 16.34 -43.11 -18.81
N ILE A 97 17.38 -42.79 -18.04
CA ILE A 97 18.72 -42.49 -18.57
C ILE A 97 19.57 -43.72 -18.32
N ASP A 98 20.16 -44.27 -19.37
CA ASP A 98 21.12 -45.35 -19.27
C ASP A 98 22.54 -44.75 -19.15
N LEU A 99 23.24 -45.13 -18.08
CA LEU A 99 24.60 -44.67 -17.79
C LEU A 99 25.68 -45.66 -18.28
N GLY A 100 25.29 -46.69 -19.03
CA GLY A 100 26.19 -47.67 -19.65
C GLY A 100 27.16 -47.07 -20.68
N LEU A 101 28.08 -47.92 -21.17
CA LEU A 101 29.10 -47.54 -22.16
C LEU A 101 28.55 -47.30 -23.57
N ASP A 102 27.33 -47.79 -23.85
CA ASP A 102 26.63 -47.54 -25.10
C ASP A 102 26.01 -46.13 -25.11
N ILE A 103 25.92 -45.50 -26.29
CA ILE A 103 25.38 -44.13 -26.41
C ILE A 103 23.89 -44.16 -26.08
N ASP A 104 23.51 -43.66 -24.89
CA ASP A 104 22.13 -43.31 -24.59
C ASP A 104 21.63 -42.23 -25.57
N SER A 105 20.40 -42.40 -26.03
CA SER A 105 19.62 -41.46 -26.83
C SER A 105 19.58 -40.01 -26.31
N PHE A 106 19.75 -39.80 -25.00
CA PHE A 106 19.74 -38.45 -24.40
C PHE A 106 21.12 -37.79 -24.31
N ARG A 107 22.21 -38.51 -24.60
CA ARG A 107 23.57 -37.97 -24.54
C ARG A 107 23.85 -37.08 -25.75
N VAL A 108 24.28 -35.85 -25.51
CA VAL A 108 24.61 -34.91 -26.58
C VAL A 108 25.94 -35.32 -27.22
N GLU A 109 25.92 -35.64 -28.52
CA GLU A 109 27.11 -36.04 -29.27
C GLU A 109 28.14 -34.89 -29.29
N GLY A 110 29.42 -35.21 -29.04
CA GLY A 110 30.50 -34.22 -28.98
C GLY A 110 30.55 -33.35 -27.71
N SER A 111 29.65 -33.56 -26.73
CA SER A 111 29.62 -32.75 -25.50
C SER A 111 30.66 -33.17 -24.44
N GLU A 112 31.57 -34.08 -24.75
CA GLU A 112 32.57 -34.58 -23.80
C GLU A 112 33.53 -33.47 -23.42
N ARG A 113 33.69 -33.23 -22.12
CA ARG A 113 34.70 -32.31 -21.63
C ARG A 113 35.30 -32.79 -20.32
N ASN A 114 36.52 -33.31 -20.38
CA ASN A 114 37.26 -33.82 -19.23
C ASN A 114 36.49 -34.91 -18.45
N GLY A 115 35.82 -35.82 -19.17
CA GLY A 115 35.02 -36.90 -18.57
C GLY A 115 33.58 -36.51 -18.19
N TRP A 116 33.18 -35.24 -18.33
CA TRP A 116 31.80 -34.81 -18.15
C TRP A 116 31.00 -34.94 -19.44
N TRP A 117 29.78 -35.45 -19.31
CA TRP A 117 28.83 -35.62 -20.39
C TRP A 117 27.58 -34.77 -20.16
N THR A 118 27.00 -34.24 -21.23
CA THR A 118 25.74 -33.51 -21.17
C THR A 118 24.61 -34.41 -21.64
N TYR A 119 23.62 -34.61 -20.78
CA TYR A 119 22.37 -35.30 -21.11
C TYR A 119 21.26 -34.27 -21.29
N ARG A 120 20.50 -34.39 -22.39
CA ARG A 120 19.39 -33.49 -22.72
C ARG A 120 18.12 -34.30 -22.97
N ILE A 121 17.21 -34.26 -22.00
CA ILE A 121 15.93 -34.97 -22.08
C ILE A 121 14.86 -34.04 -22.67
N PRO A 122 14.28 -34.38 -23.84
CA PRO A 122 13.18 -33.61 -24.42
C PRO A 122 11.86 -33.95 -23.72
N ILE A 123 11.64 -33.34 -22.55
CA ILE A 123 10.50 -33.67 -21.66
C ILE A 123 9.10 -33.53 -22.29
N ARG A 124 8.93 -32.88 -23.44
CA ARG A 124 7.61 -32.77 -24.10
C ARG A 124 7.43 -33.72 -25.27
N ASP A 125 8.50 -34.41 -25.67
CA ASP A 125 8.43 -35.40 -26.74
C ASP A 125 7.83 -36.69 -26.20
N SER A 126 6.74 -37.15 -26.83
CA SER A 126 6.10 -38.41 -26.49
C SER A 126 6.93 -39.63 -26.86
N LEU A 127 7.86 -39.51 -27.83
CA LEU A 127 8.74 -40.60 -28.25
C LEU A 127 9.89 -40.84 -27.26
N ALA A 128 10.28 -39.81 -26.51
CA ALA A 128 11.31 -39.88 -25.46
C ALA A 128 10.76 -40.35 -24.11
N LEU A 129 9.44 -40.51 -24.00
CA LEU A 129 8.77 -40.82 -22.74
C LEU A 129 8.71 -42.34 -22.55
N ASP A 130 9.19 -42.81 -21.40
CA ASP A 130 9.17 -44.24 -21.07
C ASP A 130 7.74 -44.69 -20.65
N THR A 131 7.25 -44.18 -19.52
CA THR A 131 5.95 -44.58 -18.97
C THR A 131 5.16 -43.39 -18.42
N VAL A 132 3.82 -43.42 -18.60
CA VAL A 132 2.88 -42.48 -17.97
C VAL A 132 2.13 -43.19 -16.86
N VAL A 133 2.37 -42.80 -15.62
CA VAL A 133 1.66 -43.36 -14.47
C VAL A 133 0.46 -42.50 -14.13
N VAL A 134 -0.71 -43.14 -14.07
CA VAL A 134 -2.00 -42.52 -13.77
C VAL A 134 -2.49 -43.07 -12.43
N HIS A 135 -2.95 -42.19 -11.54
CA HIS A 135 -3.54 -42.64 -10.29
C HIS A 135 -5.02 -42.97 -10.48
N VAL A 136 -5.41 -44.19 -10.12
CA VAL A 136 -6.80 -44.65 -10.07
C VAL A 136 -7.16 -44.86 -8.60
N ASP A 137 -8.12 -44.09 -8.08
CA ASP A 137 -8.65 -44.31 -6.75
C ASP A 137 -9.62 -45.50 -6.76
N PRO A 138 -9.40 -46.56 -5.96
CA PRO A 138 -10.32 -47.71 -5.92
C PRO A 138 -11.73 -47.36 -5.41
N ASN A 139 -11.89 -46.22 -4.73
CA ASN A 139 -13.13 -45.82 -4.06
C ASN A 139 -13.83 -44.61 -4.71
N SER A 140 -13.31 -44.08 -5.83
CA SER A 140 -13.93 -42.98 -6.57
C SER A 140 -13.76 -43.17 -8.08
N GLU A 141 -14.65 -42.59 -8.90
CA GLU A 141 -14.49 -42.61 -10.36
C GLU A 141 -13.42 -41.58 -10.84
N ASP A 142 -12.85 -40.79 -9.93
CA ASP A 142 -11.88 -39.76 -10.26
C ASP A 142 -10.52 -40.40 -10.56
N THR A 143 -10.13 -40.34 -11.83
CA THR A 143 -8.81 -40.75 -12.31
C THR A 143 -7.92 -39.51 -12.44
N LEU A 144 -6.80 -39.46 -11.71
CA LEU A 144 -5.85 -38.36 -11.79
C LEU A 144 -4.77 -38.69 -12.84
N ARG A 145 -4.77 -37.96 -13.94
CA ARG A 145 -3.78 -38.06 -15.03
C ARG A 145 -2.74 -36.94 -14.89
N PRO A 146 -1.46 -37.19 -15.16
CA PRO A 146 -0.44 -36.14 -15.12
C PRO A 146 -0.63 -35.17 -16.30
N PHE A 147 -0.58 -33.87 -16.02
CA PHE A 147 -0.56 -32.81 -17.04
C PHE A 147 0.60 -31.85 -16.76
N TRP A 148 1.27 -31.38 -17.81
CA TRP A 148 2.45 -30.49 -17.70
C TRP A 148 2.18 -29.17 -16.97
N ASN A 149 0.94 -28.68 -16.98
CA ASN A 149 0.53 -27.48 -16.24
C ASN A 149 0.30 -27.71 -14.74
N GLU A 150 0.35 -28.97 -14.27
CA GLU A 150 0.04 -29.38 -12.89
C GLU A 150 1.18 -30.14 -12.21
N VAL A 151 2.36 -30.19 -12.84
CA VAL A 151 3.56 -30.81 -12.25
C VAL A 151 4.08 -29.98 -11.07
N THR A 152 4.26 -30.61 -9.92
CA THR A 152 4.66 -29.95 -8.67
C THR A 152 6.00 -30.40 -8.12
N HIS A 153 6.45 -31.61 -8.46
CA HIS A 153 7.66 -32.22 -7.95
C HIS A 153 8.39 -32.96 -9.07
N VAL A 154 9.71 -33.11 -8.92
CA VAL A 154 10.57 -33.92 -9.77
C VAL A 154 11.26 -34.91 -8.86
N ARG A 155 11.23 -36.20 -9.20
CA ARG A 155 11.89 -37.26 -8.45
C ARG A 155 12.91 -37.94 -9.35
N VAL A 156 14.14 -38.03 -8.87
CA VAL A 156 15.22 -38.80 -9.48
C VAL A 156 15.51 -39.96 -8.53
N TRP A 157 15.62 -41.17 -9.07
CA TRP A 157 16.05 -42.35 -8.33
C TRP A 157 17.00 -43.15 -9.22
N PHE A 158 17.90 -43.90 -8.59
CA PHE A 158 18.89 -44.71 -9.27
C PHE A 158 18.54 -46.18 -9.05
N GLU A 159 18.61 -46.99 -10.11
CA GLU A 159 18.40 -48.43 -10.06
C GLU A 159 19.70 -49.10 -10.52
N SER A 160 20.18 -50.09 -9.77
CA SER A 160 21.34 -50.89 -10.16
C SER A 160 20.91 -52.07 -11.02
N GLU A 161 21.83 -52.60 -11.83
CA GLU A 161 21.56 -53.82 -12.58
C GLU A 161 21.43 -55.03 -11.62
N ALA A 162 20.53 -55.95 -11.96
CA ALA A 162 20.31 -57.15 -11.15
C ALA A 162 21.58 -57.99 -11.03
N GLY A 163 22.18 -58.02 -9.83
CA GLY A 163 23.42 -58.74 -9.53
C GLY A 163 24.66 -57.87 -9.39
N GLN A 164 24.55 -56.55 -9.55
CA GLN A 164 25.62 -55.60 -9.23
C GLN A 164 25.87 -55.56 -7.71
N THR A 165 27.11 -55.84 -7.30
CA THR A 165 27.54 -55.88 -5.89
C THR A 165 28.56 -54.82 -5.52
N GLN A 166 28.98 -53.98 -6.48
CA GLN A 166 29.90 -52.88 -6.25
C GLN A 166 29.13 -51.55 -6.20
N ASN A 167 29.48 -50.71 -5.24
CA ASN A 167 28.94 -49.36 -5.12
C ASN A 167 29.38 -48.54 -6.34
N ASP A 168 28.44 -47.78 -6.92
CA ASP A 168 28.69 -46.87 -8.03
C ASP A 168 28.29 -45.45 -7.61
N THR A 169 28.95 -44.44 -8.15
CA THR A 169 28.73 -43.03 -7.79
C THR A 169 28.44 -42.20 -9.03
N VAL A 170 27.29 -41.53 -9.04
CA VAL A 170 26.89 -40.61 -10.10
C VAL A 170 27.07 -39.18 -9.61
N GLU A 171 28.00 -38.46 -10.22
CA GLU A 171 28.21 -37.04 -9.95
C GLU A 171 27.41 -36.17 -10.94
N ILE A 172 26.64 -35.23 -10.43
CA ILE A 172 25.88 -34.28 -11.25
C ILE A 172 26.45 -32.88 -11.00
N ALA A 173 27.25 -32.39 -11.94
CA ALA A 173 27.81 -31.04 -11.86
C ALA A 173 26.70 -29.98 -11.83
N ALA A 174 25.68 -30.16 -12.65
CA ALA A 174 24.49 -29.33 -12.63
C ALA A 174 23.29 -29.96 -13.32
N TRP A 175 22.11 -29.50 -12.94
CA TRP A 175 20.85 -29.88 -13.58
C TRP A 175 19.92 -28.66 -13.64
N TYR A 176 19.26 -28.47 -14.78
CA TYR A 176 18.37 -27.33 -14.97
C TYR A 176 17.25 -27.68 -15.93
N PHE A 177 16.08 -27.07 -15.75
CA PHE A 177 15.10 -26.99 -16.82
C PHE A 177 15.54 -25.92 -17.82
N VAL A 178 15.93 -26.36 -19.02
CA VAL A 178 16.23 -25.45 -20.12
C VAL A 178 14.96 -25.20 -20.90
N GLN A 179 14.53 -23.94 -20.96
CA GLN A 179 13.38 -23.52 -21.73
C GLN A 179 13.76 -22.36 -22.64
N SER A 180 13.48 -22.48 -23.94
CA SER A 180 13.53 -21.34 -24.84
C SER A 180 12.39 -20.37 -24.50
N ASN A 181 12.66 -19.07 -24.53
CA ASN A 181 11.60 -18.05 -24.51
C ASN A 181 10.78 -18.02 -25.82
N TRP A 182 11.08 -18.92 -26.74
CA TRP A 182 10.35 -19.16 -27.98
C TRP A 182 9.62 -20.49 -27.88
N GLN A 183 8.33 -20.46 -28.21
CA GLN A 183 7.48 -21.63 -28.28
C GLN A 183 7.50 -22.19 -29.70
N ASP A 184 7.82 -23.47 -29.82
CA ASP A 184 7.72 -24.29 -31.01
C ASP A 184 6.25 -24.63 -31.35
N SER A 185 5.92 -24.57 -32.64
CA SER A 185 4.60 -24.94 -33.16
C SER A 185 4.72 -25.33 -34.63
N VAL A 186 4.00 -26.38 -35.04
CA VAL A 186 3.86 -26.77 -36.45
C VAL A 186 2.44 -26.50 -36.90
N LEU A 187 2.29 -25.79 -38.02
CA LEU A 187 1.03 -25.63 -38.73
C LEU A 187 1.02 -26.61 -39.89
N TYR A 188 0.27 -27.70 -39.74
CA TYR A 188 0.12 -28.72 -40.77
C TYR A 188 -0.81 -28.23 -41.89
N GLY A 189 -0.42 -28.45 -43.14
CA GLY A 189 -1.25 -28.17 -44.31
C GLY A 189 -2.45 -29.12 -44.40
N GLU A 190 -3.47 -28.77 -45.19
CA GLU A 190 -4.70 -29.58 -45.35
C GLU A 190 -4.43 -30.99 -45.90
N GLU A 191 -3.32 -31.19 -46.63
CA GLU A 191 -2.89 -32.48 -47.20
C GLU A 191 -1.69 -33.12 -46.45
N SER A 192 -1.33 -32.63 -45.26
CA SER A 192 -0.19 -33.14 -44.49
C SER A 192 -0.52 -34.38 -43.66
N ASP A 193 0.43 -35.30 -43.56
CA ASP A 193 0.34 -36.53 -42.75
C ASP A 193 0.75 -36.34 -41.29
N SER A 194 0.98 -35.09 -40.86
CA SER A 194 1.45 -34.72 -39.52
C SER A 194 2.80 -35.33 -39.11
N SER A 195 3.63 -35.73 -40.08
CA SER A 195 4.96 -36.30 -39.83
C SER A 195 6.06 -35.26 -39.55
N THR A 196 5.82 -33.97 -39.86
CA THR A 196 6.79 -32.89 -39.62
C THR A 196 7.01 -32.69 -38.12
N SER A 197 8.28 -32.77 -37.69
CA SER A 197 8.73 -32.45 -36.33
C SER A 197 9.50 -31.13 -36.30
N PHE A 198 9.35 -30.36 -35.23
CA PHE A 198 10.02 -29.07 -35.06
C PHE A 198 10.40 -28.83 -33.60
N VAL A 199 11.69 -28.55 -33.36
CA VAL A 199 12.23 -28.33 -32.03
C VAL A 199 12.97 -27.00 -32.01
N VAL A 200 12.74 -26.22 -30.95
CA VAL A 200 13.40 -24.92 -30.73
C VAL A 200 14.25 -25.02 -29.47
N ALA A 201 15.56 -24.83 -29.62
CA ALA A 201 16.52 -24.94 -28.52
C ALA A 201 17.50 -23.76 -28.51
N SER A 202 18.19 -23.57 -27.40
CA SER A 202 19.35 -22.68 -27.33
C SER A 202 20.63 -23.47 -27.58
N ILE A 203 21.53 -22.92 -28.39
CA ILE A 203 22.88 -23.44 -28.64
C ILE A 203 23.91 -22.43 -28.13
N SER A 204 25.08 -22.90 -27.70
CA SER A 204 26.05 -22.10 -26.94
C SER A 204 27.48 -22.47 -27.33
N GLU A 205 28.36 -21.47 -27.33
CA GLU A 205 29.82 -21.72 -27.44
C GLU A 205 30.35 -22.54 -26.25
N GLU A 206 29.70 -22.48 -25.08
CA GLU A 206 30.12 -23.24 -23.88
C GLU A 206 30.08 -24.75 -24.08
N ASP A 207 29.14 -25.20 -24.91
CA ASP A 207 28.85 -26.61 -25.17
C ASP A 207 29.48 -27.09 -26.49
N ASN A 208 30.28 -26.25 -27.17
CA ASN A 208 30.84 -26.48 -28.52
C ASN A 208 29.80 -26.82 -29.61
N THR A 209 28.57 -26.33 -29.47
CA THR A 209 27.46 -26.58 -30.41
C THR A 209 27.12 -25.39 -31.30
N PHE A 210 27.86 -24.28 -31.17
CA PHE A 210 27.54 -23.03 -31.85
C PHE A 210 28.80 -22.26 -32.25
N ASP A 211 28.83 -21.82 -33.51
CA ASP A 211 29.82 -20.88 -34.04
C ASP A 211 29.17 -19.50 -34.25
N PRO A 212 29.66 -18.43 -33.59
CA PRO A 212 29.05 -17.12 -33.68
C PRO A 212 29.19 -16.51 -35.10
N PRO A 213 28.23 -15.67 -35.52
CA PRO A 213 28.28 -15.00 -36.81
C PRO A 213 29.50 -14.06 -36.94
N PRO A 214 30.02 -13.87 -38.16
CA PRO A 214 31.21 -13.06 -38.39
C PRO A 214 30.99 -11.58 -37.98
N GLY A 215 31.91 -11.04 -37.18
CA GLY A 215 31.92 -9.62 -36.78
C GLY A 215 31.12 -9.28 -35.52
N VAL A 216 30.65 -10.29 -34.77
CA VAL A 216 29.97 -10.12 -33.48
C VAL A 216 30.97 -10.44 -32.37
N GLU A 217 31.31 -9.43 -31.56
CA GLU A 217 32.21 -9.62 -30.42
C GLU A 217 31.42 -10.08 -29.18
N PRO A 218 31.98 -10.98 -28.37
CA PRO A 218 31.32 -11.45 -27.15
C PRO A 218 31.19 -10.31 -26.15
N TYR A 219 30.07 -10.28 -25.43
CA TYR A 219 29.82 -9.24 -24.44
C TYR A 219 30.80 -9.37 -23.27
N LYS A 220 31.40 -8.23 -22.89
CA LYS A 220 32.35 -8.16 -21.79
C LYS A 220 31.81 -7.26 -20.69
N ASP A 221 31.51 -7.84 -19.52
CA ASP A 221 31.01 -7.06 -18.38
C ASP A 221 32.11 -6.09 -17.90
N PRO A 222 31.88 -4.77 -17.96
CA PRO A 222 32.87 -3.78 -17.56
C PRO A 222 33.19 -3.79 -16.05
N ASN A 223 32.34 -4.37 -15.21
CA ASN A 223 32.53 -4.41 -13.75
C ASN A 223 33.40 -5.60 -13.32
N TYR A 224 33.19 -6.76 -13.93
CA TYR A 224 33.85 -8.01 -13.53
C TYR A 224 34.93 -8.48 -14.51
N ASN A 225 35.04 -7.85 -15.69
CA ASN A 225 35.98 -8.22 -16.75
C ASN A 225 35.83 -9.69 -17.20
N VAL A 226 34.62 -10.23 -17.05
CA VAL A 226 34.22 -11.56 -17.51
C VAL A 226 33.59 -11.40 -18.89
N THR A 227 33.98 -12.29 -19.81
CA THR A 227 33.38 -12.39 -21.14
C THR A 227 32.25 -13.42 -21.07
N GLU A 228 31.04 -13.03 -21.44
CA GLU A 228 29.91 -13.95 -21.55
C GLU A 228 30.03 -14.73 -22.86
N ALA A 229 29.73 -16.03 -22.81
CA ALA A 229 29.69 -16.87 -24.00
C ALA A 229 28.51 -16.49 -24.90
N GLN A 230 28.72 -16.58 -26.21
CA GLN A 230 27.68 -16.29 -27.19
C GLN A 230 26.71 -17.46 -27.31
N ARG A 231 25.43 -17.14 -27.56
CA ARG A 231 24.35 -18.13 -27.63
C ARG A 231 23.42 -17.81 -28.79
N GLY A 232 23.08 -18.82 -29.57
CA GLY A 232 22.14 -18.75 -30.68
C GLY A 232 20.82 -19.47 -30.38
N LEU A 233 19.82 -19.24 -31.23
CA LEU A 233 18.57 -20.00 -31.24
C LEU A 233 18.59 -21.02 -32.38
N LEU A 234 18.55 -22.30 -32.03
CA LEU A 234 18.43 -23.42 -32.96
C LEU A 234 16.97 -23.69 -33.31
N LEU A 235 16.68 -23.79 -34.59
CA LEU A 235 15.42 -24.22 -35.18
C LEU A 235 15.67 -25.51 -35.97
N GLN A 236 15.42 -26.65 -35.34
CA GLN A 236 15.61 -27.96 -35.96
C GLN A 236 14.28 -28.47 -36.50
N PHE A 237 14.25 -28.89 -37.77
CA PHE A 237 13.07 -29.46 -38.39
C PHE A 237 13.40 -30.80 -39.04
N ASP A 238 12.48 -31.75 -38.90
CA ASP A 238 12.62 -33.08 -39.50
C ASP A 238 11.39 -33.40 -40.35
N SER A 239 11.65 -34.02 -41.51
CA SER A 239 10.62 -34.48 -42.44
C SER A 239 9.64 -33.39 -42.92
N LEU A 240 10.11 -32.14 -43.10
CA LEU A 240 9.28 -30.99 -43.46
C LEU A 240 8.59 -31.16 -44.83
N ALA A 241 7.28 -31.39 -44.79
CA ALA A 241 6.45 -31.55 -45.97
C ALA A 241 6.15 -30.21 -46.68
N VAL A 242 5.84 -30.27 -47.98
CA VAL A 242 5.40 -29.10 -48.75
C VAL A 242 4.04 -28.63 -48.23
N GLY A 243 3.95 -27.37 -47.81
CA GLY A 243 2.73 -26.77 -47.22
C GLY A 243 2.72 -26.70 -45.70
N ASP A 244 3.56 -27.48 -45.01
CA ASP A 244 3.74 -27.38 -43.57
C ASP A 244 4.56 -26.13 -43.21
N THR A 245 4.21 -25.49 -42.10
CA THR A 245 4.93 -24.32 -41.58
C THR A 245 5.36 -24.56 -40.14
N CYS A 246 6.66 -24.65 -39.92
CA CYS A 246 7.24 -24.63 -38.58
C CYS A 246 7.35 -23.18 -38.10
N LEU A 247 6.94 -22.89 -36.87
CA LEU A 247 6.94 -21.56 -36.26
C LEU A 247 7.52 -21.60 -34.84
N ALA A 248 8.57 -20.83 -34.61
CA ALA A 248 9.04 -20.46 -33.29
C ALA A 248 8.45 -19.10 -32.92
N VAL A 249 7.61 -19.03 -31.89
CA VAL A 249 6.84 -17.85 -31.49
C VAL A 249 7.33 -17.29 -30.15
N LYS A 250 7.58 -15.99 -30.09
CA LYS A 250 7.87 -15.27 -28.84
C LYS A 250 6.84 -14.17 -28.61
N ASN A 251 6.12 -14.30 -27.51
CA ASN A 251 5.16 -13.31 -27.03
C ASN A 251 5.81 -12.42 -25.96
N LEU A 252 5.73 -11.11 -26.15
CA LEU A 252 6.25 -10.11 -25.22
C LEU A 252 5.17 -9.70 -24.21
N ILE A 253 5.59 -9.53 -22.95
CA ILE A 253 4.71 -9.09 -21.86
C ILE A 253 4.30 -7.61 -22.05
N SER A 254 5.19 -6.80 -22.64
CA SER A 254 4.97 -5.39 -22.95
C SER A 254 5.08 -5.11 -24.44
N ALA A 255 4.39 -4.07 -24.89
CA ALA A 255 4.49 -3.57 -26.25
C ALA A 255 5.81 -2.81 -26.46
N ASP A 256 6.63 -3.29 -27.38
CA ASP A 256 7.85 -2.61 -27.79
C ASP A 256 7.58 -1.62 -28.93
N LYS A 257 8.43 -0.58 -28.99
CA LYS A 257 8.30 0.54 -29.93
C LYS A 257 9.58 0.74 -30.73
N TYR A 258 9.52 0.44 -32.02
CA TYR A 258 10.69 0.52 -32.89
C TYR A 258 10.73 1.72 -33.83
N SER A 259 9.75 2.64 -33.77
CA SER A 259 9.69 3.80 -34.68
C SER A 259 10.92 4.72 -34.63
N GLY A 260 11.68 4.73 -33.53
CA GLY A 260 12.92 5.50 -33.42
C GLY A 260 14.11 4.94 -34.20
N TYR A 261 13.97 3.76 -34.80
CA TYR A 261 14.97 3.10 -35.62
C TYR A 261 14.48 3.01 -37.06
N ARG A 262 15.39 2.69 -38.00
CA ARG A 262 15.02 2.48 -39.40
C ARG A 262 15.02 1.01 -39.79
N ARG A 263 15.93 0.20 -39.24
CA ARG A 263 16.07 -1.21 -39.58
C ARG A 263 16.04 -2.12 -38.36
N LEU A 264 15.56 -3.34 -38.57
CA LEU A 264 15.74 -4.49 -37.69
C LEU A 264 16.56 -5.53 -38.45
N GLU A 265 17.61 -6.04 -37.83
CA GLU A 265 18.57 -6.95 -38.45
C GLU A 265 18.72 -8.22 -37.61
N MET A 266 19.01 -9.35 -38.26
CA MET A 266 19.25 -10.63 -37.62
C MET A 266 20.09 -11.52 -38.54
N TYR A 267 21.05 -12.23 -37.96
CA TYR A 267 21.84 -13.22 -38.68
C TYR A 267 21.12 -14.56 -38.69
N VAL A 268 21.18 -15.25 -39.82
CA VAL A 268 20.56 -16.56 -40.02
C VAL A 268 21.60 -17.50 -40.64
N TYR A 269 21.81 -18.64 -40.01
CA TYR A 269 22.70 -19.71 -40.44
C TYR A 269 21.88 -20.87 -41.01
N GLY A 270 22.30 -21.44 -42.14
CA GLY A 270 21.76 -22.71 -42.63
C GLY A 270 22.70 -23.87 -42.32
N GLY A 271 22.35 -24.70 -41.33
CA GLY A 271 23.11 -25.88 -40.91
C GLY A 271 22.47 -27.18 -41.39
N ASP A 272 23.29 -28.16 -41.79
CA ASP A 272 22.89 -29.52 -42.17
C ASP A 272 21.66 -29.62 -43.09
N ILE A 273 21.49 -28.64 -43.99
CA ILE A 273 20.50 -28.70 -45.06
C ILE A 273 21.05 -29.67 -46.10
N GLU A 274 20.35 -30.78 -46.37
CA GLU A 274 20.76 -31.71 -47.41
C GLU A 274 21.10 -30.98 -48.72
N PRO A 275 22.12 -31.39 -49.50
CA PRO A 275 22.49 -30.72 -50.76
C PRO A 275 21.34 -30.56 -51.76
N ALA A 276 20.32 -31.42 -51.66
CA ALA A 276 19.10 -31.36 -52.46
C ALA A 276 18.09 -30.27 -52.01
N GLY A 277 18.27 -29.68 -50.84
CA GLY A 277 17.43 -28.68 -50.18
C GLY A 277 17.97 -27.24 -50.19
N GLU A 278 19.20 -27.01 -50.69
CA GLU A 278 19.80 -25.68 -50.75
C GLU A 278 18.96 -24.74 -51.63
N GLY A 279 18.56 -23.58 -51.10
CA GLY A 279 17.68 -22.62 -51.78
C GLY A 279 16.22 -23.06 -51.94
N LYS A 280 15.81 -24.18 -51.31
CA LYS A 280 14.42 -24.68 -51.29
C LYS A 280 13.72 -24.53 -49.94
N VAL A 281 14.47 -24.12 -48.92
CA VAL A 281 13.93 -23.77 -47.60
C VAL A 281 13.76 -22.26 -47.54
N MET A 282 12.54 -21.80 -47.27
CA MET A 282 12.25 -20.38 -47.06
C MET A 282 12.09 -20.09 -45.57
N PHE A 283 12.94 -19.21 -45.07
CA PHE A 283 12.83 -18.63 -43.74
C PHE A 283 11.92 -17.40 -43.78
N LEU A 284 11.06 -17.28 -42.78
CA LEU A 284 10.21 -16.13 -42.57
C LEU A 284 10.41 -15.55 -41.17
N PHE A 285 10.45 -14.23 -41.06
CA PHE A 285 10.49 -13.54 -39.78
C PHE A 285 9.32 -12.59 -39.67
N ARG A 286 8.47 -12.79 -38.66
CA ARG A 286 7.27 -12.01 -38.37
C ARG A 286 7.49 -11.12 -37.17
N LEU A 287 7.00 -9.88 -37.26
CA LEU A 287 6.86 -8.97 -36.13
C LEU A 287 5.50 -8.29 -36.16
N GLY A 288 4.84 -8.18 -35.01
CA GLY A 288 3.49 -7.64 -34.98
C GLY A 288 2.87 -7.57 -33.59
N LYS A 289 1.56 -7.37 -33.57
CA LYS A 289 0.77 -7.38 -32.33
C LYS A 289 0.40 -8.80 -31.91
N ASP A 290 0.11 -9.64 -32.90
CA ASP A 290 -0.33 -11.03 -32.78
C ASP A 290 -0.11 -11.78 -34.10
N GLY A 291 -0.48 -13.06 -34.15
CA GLY A 291 -0.35 -13.91 -35.34
C GLY A 291 -1.28 -13.56 -36.50
N ASP A 292 -2.21 -12.61 -36.34
CA ASP A 292 -3.11 -12.14 -37.41
C ASP A 292 -2.73 -10.73 -37.91
N ASN A 293 -1.96 -9.98 -37.12
CA ASN A 293 -1.54 -8.61 -37.40
C ASN A 293 -0.01 -8.49 -37.33
N PHE A 294 0.65 -8.84 -38.43
CA PHE A 294 2.11 -8.86 -38.51
C PHE A 294 2.66 -8.32 -39.84
N TYR A 295 3.89 -7.84 -39.77
CA TYR A 295 4.78 -7.71 -40.90
C TYR A 295 5.66 -8.95 -40.98
N GLU A 296 5.94 -9.43 -42.18
CA GLU A 296 6.76 -10.63 -42.44
C GLU A 296 7.83 -10.32 -43.48
N GLN A 297 9.06 -10.74 -43.23
CA GLN A 297 10.14 -10.75 -44.21
C GLN A 297 10.55 -12.18 -44.55
N ARG A 298 10.84 -12.44 -45.83
CA ARG A 298 11.14 -13.75 -46.39
C ARG A 298 12.52 -13.79 -47.02
N ARG A 299 13.24 -14.89 -46.79
CA ARG A 299 14.54 -15.20 -47.39
C ARG A 299 14.65 -16.69 -47.70
N LEU A 300 15.26 -17.02 -48.83
CA LEU A 300 15.70 -18.38 -49.11
C LEU A 300 17.02 -18.63 -48.39
N ILE A 301 17.15 -19.79 -47.77
CA ILE A 301 18.32 -20.13 -46.95
C ILE A 301 19.34 -20.93 -47.76
N TYR A 302 20.59 -20.53 -47.61
CA TYR A 302 21.80 -21.17 -48.13
C TYR A 302 22.66 -21.69 -46.96
N SER A 303 23.58 -22.60 -47.25
CA SER A 303 24.45 -23.17 -46.20
C SER A 303 25.39 -22.11 -45.61
N GLY A 304 25.58 -22.15 -44.30
CA GLY A 304 26.49 -21.25 -43.58
C GLY A 304 25.91 -19.89 -43.19
N TRP A 305 26.76 -19.01 -42.66
CA TRP A 305 26.46 -17.58 -42.41
C TRP A 305 26.52 -16.76 -43.72
N ASP A 306 25.75 -17.17 -44.73
CA ASP A 306 25.73 -16.49 -46.04
C ASP A 306 25.07 -15.09 -45.92
N GLU A 307 25.63 -14.09 -46.59
CA GLU A 307 25.07 -12.72 -46.59
C GLU A 307 23.62 -12.67 -47.12
N ARG A 308 23.22 -13.62 -47.98
CA ARG A 308 21.86 -13.74 -48.52
C ARG A 308 20.85 -14.22 -47.46
N ASN A 309 21.32 -14.92 -46.43
CA ASN A 309 20.48 -15.36 -45.30
C ASN A 309 20.18 -14.19 -44.33
N HIS A 310 20.96 -13.11 -44.38
CA HIS A 310 20.81 -11.98 -43.48
C HIS A 310 19.44 -11.29 -43.63
N ILE A 311 18.72 -11.20 -42.50
CA ILE A 311 17.43 -10.54 -42.40
C ILE A 311 17.70 -9.06 -42.12
N SER A 312 17.27 -8.19 -43.03
CA SER A 312 17.35 -6.73 -42.88
C SER A 312 15.99 -6.13 -43.22
N PHE A 313 15.20 -5.88 -42.18
CA PHE A 313 13.83 -5.40 -42.25
C PHE A 313 13.82 -3.87 -42.19
N ASP A 314 13.56 -3.18 -43.32
CA ASP A 314 13.41 -1.71 -43.34
C ASP A 314 11.97 -1.32 -42.98
N PHE A 315 11.81 -0.65 -41.84
CA PHE A 315 10.50 -0.20 -41.34
C PHE A 315 9.80 0.78 -42.30
N ASN A 316 10.55 1.58 -43.07
CA ASN A 316 9.96 2.52 -44.02
C ASN A 316 9.37 1.81 -45.24
N GLU A 317 10.02 0.76 -45.74
CA GLU A 317 9.51 -0.05 -46.85
C GLU A 317 8.23 -0.79 -46.42
N ALA A 318 8.26 -1.41 -45.25
CA ALA A 318 7.10 -2.11 -44.70
C ALA A 318 5.92 -1.17 -44.45
N THR A 319 6.15 0.02 -43.88
CA THR A 319 5.08 1.01 -43.66
C THR A 319 4.58 1.65 -44.96
N ALA A 320 5.45 1.80 -45.98
CA ALA A 320 5.05 2.29 -47.30
C ALA A 320 4.17 1.27 -48.04
N LEU A 321 4.53 -0.02 -47.99
CA LEU A 321 3.71 -1.11 -48.54
C LEU A 321 2.36 -1.18 -47.81
N LYS A 322 2.35 -1.01 -46.48
CA LYS A 322 1.12 -0.91 -45.69
C LYS A 322 0.27 0.29 -46.13
N ASP A 323 0.85 1.47 -46.23
CA ASP A 323 0.12 2.67 -46.64
C ASP A 323 -0.48 2.51 -48.04
N ALA A 324 0.28 1.95 -48.99
CA ALA A 324 -0.20 1.63 -50.33
C ALA A 324 -1.41 0.66 -50.29
N ALA A 325 -1.36 -0.39 -49.47
CA ALA A 325 -2.47 -1.34 -49.32
C ALA A 325 -3.72 -0.72 -48.65
N LEU A 326 -3.54 0.35 -47.86
CA LEU A 326 -4.60 1.00 -47.10
C LEU A 326 -5.27 2.18 -47.81
N ARG A 327 -4.58 2.86 -48.74
CA ARG A 327 -5.02 4.14 -49.35
C ARG A 327 -6.44 4.10 -49.93
N ASP A 328 -6.84 2.98 -50.54
CA ASP A 328 -8.14 2.83 -51.21
C ASP A 328 -9.16 1.99 -50.41
N ARG A 329 -8.86 1.67 -49.14
CA ARG A 329 -9.71 0.79 -48.32
C ARG A 329 -10.36 1.55 -47.16
N PRO A 330 -11.63 1.26 -46.80
CA PRO A 330 -12.23 1.79 -45.60
C PRO A 330 -11.57 1.19 -44.35
N ARG A 331 -11.43 1.99 -43.28
CA ARG A 331 -10.82 1.60 -41.99
C ARG A 331 -11.36 0.31 -41.38
N THR A 332 -12.62 -0.04 -41.66
CA THR A 332 -13.27 -1.27 -41.15
C THR A 332 -12.72 -2.56 -41.76
N LYS A 333 -12.07 -2.49 -42.93
CA LYS A 333 -11.52 -3.66 -43.65
C LYS A 333 -10.00 -3.82 -43.49
N TYR A 334 -9.37 -3.05 -42.61
CA TYR A 334 -7.92 -3.08 -42.45
C TYR A 334 -7.41 -4.42 -41.87
N SER A 335 -8.25 -5.14 -41.12
CA SER A 335 -7.92 -6.48 -40.60
C SER A 335 -7.92 -7.58 -41.65
N GLU A 336 -8.53 -7.35 -42.83
CA GLU A 336 -8.64 -8.33 -43.92
C GLU A 336 -7.48 -8.22 -44.93
N ILE A 337 -6.46 -7.41 -44.63
CA ILE A 337 -5.33 -7.22 -45.54
C ILE A 337 -4.41 -8.42 -45.49
N ASP A 338 -4.02 -8.88 -46.67
CA ASP A 338 -2.91 -9.79 -46.88
C ASP A 338 -2.27 -9.40 -48.21
N THR A 339 -1.06 -8.83 -48.18
CA THR A 339 -0.42 -8.26 -49.37
C THR A 339 1.07 -8.56 -49.37
N LEU A 340 1.58 -8.96 -50.52
CA LEU A 340 2.99 -9.27 -50.75
C LEU A 340 3.64 -8.14 -51.57
N SER A 341 4.91 -7.85 -51.29
CA SER A 341 5.74 -6.97 -52.12
C SER A 341 5.95 -7.58 -53.52
N SER A 342 6.26 -6.75 -54.51
CA SER A 342 6.43 -7.17 -55.91
C SER A 342 7.56 -8.18 -56.12
N ASP A 343 8.56 -8.17 -55.24
CA ASP A 343 9.71 -9.08 -55.19
C ASP A 343 9.49 -10.28 -54.24
N GLY A 344 8.33 -10.36 -53.59
CA GLY A 344 7.98 -11.45 -52.67
C GLY A 344 8.68 -11.38 -51.30
N THR A 345 9.49 -10.35 -51.03
CA THR A 345 10.35 -10.32 -49.83
C THR A 345 9.63 -9.86 -48.57
N TYR A 346 8.63 -8.98 -48.70
CA TYR A 346 7.79 -8.53 -47.58
C TYR A 346 6.34 -8.98 -47.76
N ARG A 347 5.70 -9.34 -46.65
CA ARG A 347 4.25 -9.58 -46.55
C ARG A 347 3.68 -8.78 -45.40
N ILE A 348 2.46 -8.29 -45.58
CA ILE A 348 1.70 -7.58 -44.56
C ILE A 348 0.36 -8.26 -44.39
N ARG A 349 0.05 -8.68 -43.17
CA ARG A 349 -1.25 -9.27 -42.82
C ARG A 349 -1.90 -8.48 -41.69
N GLY A 350 -3.19 -8.17 -41.85
CA GLY A 350 -3.97 -7.36 -40.91
C GLY A 350 -3.52 -5.90 -40.84
N ASN A 351 -3.59 -5.31 -39.64
CA ASN A 351 -3.16 -3.92 -39.38
C ASN A 351 -2.05 -3.88 -38.31
N PRO A 352 -0.84 -4.39 -38.60
CA PRO A 352 0.28 -4.41 -37.66
C PRO A 352 0.75 -2.99 -37.30
N ASN A 353 1.40 -2.81 -36.15
CA ASN A 353 1.93 -1.51 -35.73
C ASN A 353 3.31 -1.67 -35.10
N ILE A 354 4.33 -1.03 -35.68
CA ILE A 354 5.74 -1.05 -35.21
C ILE A 354 5.90 -0.39 -33.82
N ASN A 355 4.91 0.39 -33.38
CA ASN A 355 4.84 0.96 -32.02
C ASN A 355 4.01 0.13 -31.02
N ASP A 356 3.52 -1.04 -31.43
CA ASP A 356 2.77 -1.96 -30.56
C ASP A 356 3.17 -3.41 -30.88
N VAL A 357 4.48 -3.67 -30.95
CA VAL A 357 4.99 -5.02 -31.23
C VAL A 357 4.99 -5.83 -29.95
N LYS A 358 4.28 -6.96 -29.98
CA LYS A 358 4.19 -7.94 -28.88
C LYS A 358 4.46 -9.37 -29.32
N PHE A 359 4.63 -9.58 -30.61
CA PHE A 359 4.70 -10.87 -31.22
C PHE A 359 5.88 -10.89 -32.18
N PHE A 360 6.78 -11.84 -31.96
CA PHE A 360 7.77 -12.26 -32.94
C PHE A 360 7.51 -13.70 -33.33
N ALA A 361 7.70 -14.05 -34.59
CA ALA A 361 7.75 -15.44 -35.00
C ALA A 361 8.81 -15.67 -36.07
N ALA A 362 9.69 -16.64 -35.86
CA ALA A 362 10.58 -17.16 -36.88
C ALA A 362 9.96 -18.43 -37.45
N GLY A 363 9.94 -18.59 -38.76
CA GLY A 363 9.30 -19.74 -39.39
C GLY A 363 10.07 -20.30 -40.55
N ILE A 364 9.76 -21.56 -40.86
CA ILE A 364 10.43 -22.33 -41.90
C ILE A 364 9.34 -22.98 -42.75
N ILE A 365 9.43 -22.81 -44.07
CA ILE A 365 8.54 -23.49 -45.01
C ILE A 365 9.35 -24.12 -46.15
N ASN A 366 8.88 -25.26 -46.63
CA ASN A 366 9.40 -25.93 -47.80
C ASN A 366 8.75 -25.34 -49.06
N VAL A 367 9.56 -24.77 -49.97
CA VAL A 367 9.10 -24.19 -51.24
C VAL A 367 9.47 -25.04 -52.47
N ASP A 368 9.88 -26.31 -52.28
CA ASP A 368 10.15 -27.21 -53.39
C ASP A 368 8.85 -27.51 -54.16
N ASN A 369 8.82 -27.10 -55.42
CA ASN A 369 7.68 -27.32 -56.33
C ASN A 369 7.91 -28.49 -57.31
N VAL A 370 9.06 -29.18 -57.24
CA VAL A 370 9.51 -30.14 -58.26
C VAL A 370 9.51 -31.59 -57.76
N GLY A 371 9.61 -31.81 -56.45
CA GLY A 371 9.43 -33.13 -55.84
C GLY A 371 8.80 -32.99 -54.46
N SER A 372 7.95 -33.95 -54.07
CA SER A 372 7.44 -34.09 -52.71
C SER A 372 8.54 -34.54 -51.71
N ALA A 373 9.74 -33.97 -51.85
CA ALA A 373 10.88 -34.27 -51.01
C ALA A 373 10.66 -33.60 -49.65
N ARG A 374 10.63 -34.44 -48.61
CA ARG A 374 10.64 -33.98 -47.22
C ARG A 374 12.06 -33.51 -46.91
N LEU A 375 12.18 -32.34 -46.29
CA LEU A 375 13.47 -31.74 -45.97
C LEU A 375 13.71 -31.83 -44.47
N THR A 376 14.94 -32.18 -44.10
CA THR A 376 15.43 -32.17 -42.72
C THR A 376 16.63 -31.24 -42.66
N GLY A 377 16.78 -30.52 -41.57
CA GLY A 377 17.91 -29.63 -41.36
C GLY A 377 17.76 -28.75 -40.13
N GLU A 378 18.72 -27.84 -39.95
CA GLU A 378 18.73 -26.90 -38.84
C GLU A 378 19.00 -25.47 -39.31
N ILE A 379 18.43 -24.51 -38.59
CA ILE A 379 18.66 -23.08 -38.81
C ILE A 379 19.03 -22.44 -37.49
N TRP A 380 20.11 -21.66 -37.48
CA TRP A 380 20.51 -20.91 -36.28
C TRP A 380 20.20 -19.43 -36.46
N LEU A 381 19.64 -18.80 -35.44
CA LEU A 381 19.35 -17.37 -35.40
C LEU A 381 20.20 -16.70 -34.33
N ASP A 382 20.81 -15.57 -34.67
CA ASP A 382 21.55 -14.77 -33.71
C ASP A 382 21.42 -13.27 -33.99
N GLU A 383 21.69 -12.45 -32.96
CA GLU A 383 21.85 -11.00 -33.04
C GLU A 383 20.63 -10.26 -33.64
N LEU A 384 19.42 -10.61 -33.17
CA LEU A 384 18.20 -9.84 -33.47
C LEU A 384 18.28 -8.45 -32.84
N ARG A 385 18.58 -7.43 -33.66
CA ARG A 385 18.88 -6.07 -33.22
C ARG A 385 18.20 -5.01 -34.06
N VAL A 386 18.08 -3.81 -33.53
CA VAL A 386 17.64 -2.63 -34.29
C VAL A 386 18.83 -1.72 -34.61
N THR A 387 18.88 -1.24 -35.85
CA THR A 387 19.98 -0.40 -36.35
C THR A 387 19.44 0.89 -36.97
N GLU A 388 20.36 1.81 -37.30
CA GLU A 388 20.05 3.11 -37.89
C GLU A 388 19.07 3.97 -37.06
N VAL A 389 19.51 4.43 -35.88
CA VAL A 389 18.73 5.36 -35.04
C VAL A 389 18.37 6.63 -35.81
N ARG A 390 17.10 7.04 -35.77
CA ARG A 390 16.62 8.30 -36.36
C ARG A 390 17.16 9.52 -35.61
N LYS A 391 17.81 10.43 -36.32
CA LYS A 391 18.50 11.63 -35.79
C LYS A 391 17.80 12.94 -36.18
N ASP A 392 16.47 12.93 -36.25
CA ASP A 392 15.67 14.12 -36.59
C ASP A 392 15.83 15.24 -35.55
N VAL A 393 15.97 16.49 -36.01
CA VAL A 393 16.13 17.66 -35.14
C VAL A 393 14.76 18.10 -34.62
N GLY A 394 14.60 18.15 -33.29
CA GLY A 394 13.39 18.65 -32.64
C GLY A 394 13.57 20.04 -32.03
N THR A 395 12.58 20.91 -32.18
CA THR A 395 12.59 22.27 -31.63
C THR A 395 11.52 22.47 -30.55
N ALA A 396 11.79 23.35 -29.58
CA ALA A 396 10.80 23.79 -28.61
C ALA A 396 10.99 25.28 -28.27
N ALA A 397 9.89 26.00 -28.18
CA ALA A 397 9.83 27.40 -27.82
C ALA A 397 8.83 27.60 -26.67
N ARG A 398 9.21 28.41 -25.68
CA ARG A 398 8.34 28.80 -24.57
C ARG A 398 8.49 30.28 -24.30
N ILE A 399 7.38 31.00 -24.39
CA ILE A 399 7.26 32.41 -24.04
C ILE A 399 6.29 32.51 -22.87
N SER A 400 6.65 33.27 -21.84
CA SER A 400 5.81 33.48 -20.67
C SER A 400 5.93 34.93 -20.24
N VAL A 401 4.81 35.64 -20.25
CA VAL A 401 4.71 37.06 -19.89
C VAL A 401 3.68 37.17 -18.77
N GLY A 402 4.02 37.87 -17.69
CA GLY A 402 3.11 38.13 -16.59
C GLY A 402 3.41 39.48 -15.97
N GLY A 403 2.34 40.20 -15.60
CA GLY A 403 2.49 41.54 -15.03
C GLY A 403 1.26 41.97 -14.24
N THR A 404 1.46 43.03 -13.45
CA THR A 404 0.40 43.71 -12.70
C THR A 404 0.44 45.20 -13.01
N ILE A 405 -0.73 45.84 -13.09
CA ILE A 405 -0.92 47.26 -13.37
C ILE A 405 -1.56 47.88 -12.12
N ALA A 406 -0.74 48.57 -11.31
CA ALA A 406 -1.15 49.43 -10.18
C ALA A 406 -2.24 48.83 -9.23
N ASP A 407 -2.14 47.55 -8.89
CA ASP A 407 -3.16 46.78 -8.13
C ASP A 407 -4.57 46.78 -8.74
N LEU A 408 -4.74 47.25 -9.98
CA LEU A 408 -6.00 47.30 -10.72
C LEU A 408 -6.19 46.05 -11.55
N MET A 409 -5.19 45.65 -12.32
CA MET A 409 -5.27 44.51 -13.24
C MET A 409 -4.03 43.65 -13.14
N SER A 410 -4.19 42.33 -13.16
CA SER A 410 -3.11 41.40 -13.46
C SER A 410 -3.37 40.72 -14.79
N TYR A 411 -2.32 40.41 -15.53
CA TYR A 411 -2.42 39.66 -16.79
C TYR A 411 -1.31 38.61 -16.87
N ASN A 412 -1.62 37.51 -17.54
CA ASN A 412 -0.70 36.43 -17.82
C ASN A 412 -0.90 35.96 -19.25
N PHE A 413 0.18 35.77 -19.99
CA PHE A 413 0.21 35.19 -21.32
C PHE A 413 1.30 34.12 -21.35
N SER A 414 0.98 32.96 -21.91
CA SER A 414 1.93 31.88 -22.12
C SER A 414 1.70 31.27 -23.49
N PHE A 415 2.79 31.06 -24.20
CA PHE A 415 2.84 30.39 -25.48
C PHE A 415 3.91 29.31 -25.38
N GLN A 416 3.56 28.09 -25.75
CA GLN A 416 4.48 26.98 -25.82
C GLN A 416 4.26 26.26 -27.15
N SER A 417 5.32 26.09 -27.92
CA SER A 417 5.33 25.27 -29.12
C SER A 417 6.43 24.21 -28.95
N GLN A 418 6.09 22.96 -29.20
CA GLN A 418 7.01 21.84 -29.12
C GLN A 418 6.78 20.95 -30.34
N ASP A 419 7.85 20.69 -31.07
CA ASP A 419 7.84 19.82 -32.24
C ASP A 419 7.80 18.33 -31.85
N ALA A 420 7.32 17.48 -32.75
CA ALA A 420 7.16 16.04 -32.56
C ALA A 420 8.47 15.33 -32.19
N PHE A 421 9.60 15.80 -32.74
CA PHE A 421 10.93 15.22 -32.54
C PHE A 421 11.65 15.75 -31.28
N PHE A 422 11.10 16.74 -30.56
CA PHE A 422 11.77 17.34 -29.40
C PHE A 422 11.86 16.36 -28.22
N ARG A 423 13.05 16.28 -27.61
CA ARG A 423 13.38 15.38 -26.48
C ARG A 423 14.07 16.16 -25.36
N GLY A 424 13.75 15.82 -24.11
CA GLY A 424 14.49 16.31 -22.95
C GLY A 424 15.73 15.45 -22.67
N LEU A 425 16.78 16.01 -22.06
CA LEU A 425 18.03 15.30 -21.77
C LEU A 425 17.82 14.00 -20.95
N SER A 426 16.87 13.99 -20.02
CA SER A 426 16.55 12.82 -19.19
C SER A 426 15.67 11.77 -19.88
N SER A 427 15.15 12.06 -21.08
CA SER A 427 14.31 11.13 -21.86
C SER A 427 15.09 10.30 -22.87
N ALA A 428 16.37 10.60 -23.05
CA ALA A 428 17.32 9.89 -23.90
C ALA A 428 18.13 8.89 -23.06
N THR A 429 17.50 7.86 -22.53
CA THR A 429 18.22 6.74 -21.89
C THR A 429 18.70 5.77 -22.96
N ARG A 430 19.99 5.39 -22.92
CA ARG A 430 20.54 4.24 -23.64
C ARG A 430 19.70 3.01 -23.28
N GLY A 431 18.96 2.45 -24.22
CA GLY A 431 18.17 1.22 -24.02
C GLY A 431 16.65 1.37 -24.14
N GLY A 432 16.15 1.92 -25.24
CA GLY A 432 14.74 1.71 -25.60
C GLY A 432 13.71 2.48 -24.76
N SER A 433 13.90 3.79 -24.57
CA SER A 433 12.86 4.64 -23.99
C SER A 433 11.56 4.55 -24.81
N SER A 434 10.40 4.48 -24.13
CA SER A 434 9.06 4.49 -24.75
C SER A 434 8.75 5.71 -25.64
N ASN A 435 9.69 6.67 -25.72
CA ASN A 435 9.67 7.91 -26.49
C ASN A 435 10.84 8.02 -27.49
N ASN A 436 11.27 6.91 -28.11
CA ASN A 436 12.37 6.92 -29.10
C ASN A 436 12.14 7.83 -30.32
N LEU A 437 10.90 8.26 -30.59
CA LEU A 437 10.54 9.24 -31.64
C LEU A 437 10.29 10.67 -31.12
N GLY A 438 10.55 10.96 -29.83
CA GLY A 438 10.11 12.21 -29.17
C GLY A 438 8.68 12.13 -28.64
N SER A 439 7.93 13.26 -28.69
CA SER A 439 6.52 13.30 -28.29
C SER A 439 5.58 12.67 -29.33
N GLY A 440 6.06 12.40 -30.55
CA GLY A 440 5.27 11.84 -31.66
C GLY A 440 4.15 12.76 -32.18
N LYS A 441 4.10 13.99 -31.66
CA LYS A 441 3.11 15.02 -31.99
C LYS A 441 3.65 16.41 -31.75
N THR A 442 3.32 17.33 -32.64
CA THR A 442 3.57 18.75 -32.50
C THR A 442 2.50 19.37 -31.63
N THR A 443 2.90 20.01 -30.54
CA THR A 443 2.00 20.56 -29.54
C THR A 443 2.16 22.06 -29.46
N THR A 444 1.08 22.79 -29.72
CA THR A 444 1.02 24.26 -29.56
C THR A 444 -0.01 24.60 -28.50
N ARG A 445 0.43 25.23 -27.42
CA ARG A 445 -0.40 25.68 -26.29
C ARG A 445 -0.32 27.18 -26.15
N ILE A 446 -1.48 27.82 -26.15
CA ILE A 446 -1.63 29.25 -25.88
C ILE A 446 -2.55 29.38 -24.69
N SER A 447 -2.13 30.10 -23.65
CA SER A 447 -3.06 30.48 -22.60
C SER A 447 -2.83 31.90 -22.16
N TYR A 448 -3.91 32.66 -22.06
CA TYR A 448 -3.90 34.01 -21.56
C TYR A 448 -5.02 34.22 -20.56
N GLY A 449 -4.78 35.08 -19.58
CA GLY A 449 -5.73 35.40 -18.55
C GLY A 449 -5.51 36.80 -18.01
N GLY A 450 -6.55 37.34 -17.43
CA GLY A 450 -6.53 38.64 -16.78
C GLY A 450 -7.45 38.65 -15.58
N SER A 451 -7.08 39.39 -14.54
CA SER A 451 -7.92 39.63 -13.37
C SER A 451 -8.01 41.13 -13.10
N LEU A 452 -9.23 41.68 -13.10
CA LEU A 452 -9.54 43.06 -12.84
C LEU A 452 -10.13 43.23 -11.44
N SER A 453 -9.51 44.09 -10.63
CA SER A 453 -9.98 44.52 -9.33
C SER A 453 -11.05 45.62 -9.47
N PHE A 454 -12.27 45.25 -9.89
CA PHE A 454 -13.36 46.20 -10.19
C PHE A 454 -13.73 47.12 -9.02
N HIS A 455 -13.51 46.67 -7.78
CA HIS A 455 -13.73 47.47 -6.57
C HIS A 455 -12.93 48.79 -6.52
N LYS A 456 -11.86 48.95 -7.32
CA LYS A 456 -11.11 50.20 -7.43
C LYS A 456 -11.92 51.35 -8.09
N PHE A 457 -12.96 51.02 -8.85
CA PHE A 457 -13.90 52.01 -9.44
C PHE A 457 -15.06 52.38 -8.50
N LEU A 458 -15.24 51.63 -7.41
CA LEU A 458 -16.27 51.90 -6.41
C LEU A 458 -15.70 52.81 -5.30
N PRO A 459 -16.54 53.61 -4.62
CA PRO A 459 -16.08 54.41 -3.49
C PRO A 459 -15.39 53.55 -2.44
N ARG A 460 -14.14 53.91 -2.06
CA ARG A 460 -13.38 53.19 -1.00
C ARG A 460 -14.17 53.04 0.29
N SER A 461 -15.13 53.95 0.53
CA SER A 461 -16.02 53.89 1.68
C SER A 461 -16.84 52.58 1.75
N TRP A 462 -17.20 51.95 0.63
CA TRP A 462 -18.01 50.73 0.61
C TRP A 462 -17.28 49.48 1.09
N GLY A 463 -15.94 49.48 1.13
CA GLY A 463 -15.16 48.31 1.52
C GLY A 463 -15.46 47.08 0.66
N ALA A 464 -15.79 47.29 -0.62
CA ALA A 464 -16.09 46.24 -1.57
C ALA A 464 -14.80 45.55 -2.07
N SER A 465 -14.88 44.26 -2.36
CA SER A 465 -13.86 43.50 -3.08
C SER A 465 -14.56 42.68 -4.16
N ILE A 466 -14.32 43.08 -5.42
CA ILE A 466 -14.95 42.50 -6.61
C ILE A 466 -13.86 42.20 -7.66
N PRO A 467 -13.10 41.11 -7.53
CA PRO A 467 -12.23 40.64 -8.60
C PRO A 467 -13.05 39.97 -9.71
N ILE A 468 -12.75 40.34 -10.96
CA ILE A 468 -13.29 39.76 -12.19
C ILE A 468 -12.14 39.10 -12.93
N SER A 469 -12.18 37.80 -13.11
CA SER A 469 -11.15 37.03 -13.81
C SER A 469 -11.68 36.44 -15.10
N LEU A 470 -10.87 36.55 -16.15
CA LEU A 470 -11.08 35.99 -17.47
C LEU A 470 -9.87 35.12 -17.80
N SER A 471 -10.11 33.94 -18.36
CA SER A 471 -9.03 33.11 -18.90
C SER A 471 -9.46 32.39 -20.17
N HIS A 472 -8.49 32.23 -21.07
CA HIS A 472 -8.62 31.50 -22.31
C HIS A 472 -7.40 30.58 -22.45
N SER A 473 -7.63 29.33 -22.84
CA SER A 473 -6.56 28.40 -23.18
C SER A 473 -6.93 27.59 -24.41
N LYS A 474 -5.99 27.47 -25.34
CA LYS A 474 -6.10 26.69 -26.56
C LYS A 474 -4.89 25.77 -26.68
N SER A 475 -5.15 24.48 -26.86
CA SER A 475 -4.14 23.46 -27.12
C SER A 475 -4.45 22.82 -28.45
N ILE A 476 -3.47 22.82 -29.36
CA ILE A 476 -3.52 22.13 -30.64
C ILE A 476 -2.44 21.05 -30.60
N GLU A 477 -2.81 19.82 -30.91
CA GLU A 477 -1.91 18.67 -31.02
C GLU A 477 -2.04 18.10 -32.43
N THR A 478 -0.99 18.23 -33.24
CA THR A 478 -0.90 17.72 -34.60
C THR A 478 -0.05 16.44 -34.57
N PRO A 479 -0.62 15.26 -34.84
CA PRO A 479 0.12 14.00 -34.74
C PRO A 479 1.07 13.81 -35.93
N LEU A 480 2.28 13.26 -35.70
CA LEU A 480 3.22 12.92 -36.78
C LEU A 480 2.83 11.60 -37.46
N LEU A 481 2.41 10.63 -36.66
CA LEU A 481 1.93 9.33 -37.09
C LEU A 481 0.40 9.34 -37.14
N ARG A 482 -0.18 8.58 -38.07
CA ARG A 482 -1.64 8.37 -38.11
C ARG A 482 -2.10 7.81 -36.77
N SER A 483 -3.25 8.28 -36.29
CA SER A 483 -3.79 7.87 -34.99
C SER A 483 -3.89 6.33 -34.87
N ASN A 484 -3.27 5.75 -33.84
CA ASN A 484 -3.13 4.30 -33.62
C ASN A 484 -2.45 3.53 -34.76
N SER A 485 -1.51 4.15 -35.47
CA SER A 485 -0.74 3.55 -36.55
C SER A 485 0.74 3.94 -36.47
N ASP A 486 1.55 3.30 -37.30
CA ASP A 486 2.97 3.53 -37.55
C ASP A 486 3.24 4.31 -38.85
N ILE A 487 2.20 4.65 -39.60
CA ILE A 487 2.30 5.40 -40.85
C ILE A 487 2.55 6.87 -40.58
N VAL A 488 3.63 7.41 -41.12
CA VAL A 488 3.92 8.85 -41.11
C VAL A 488 2.94 9.56 -42.02
N LEU A 489 2.20 10.53 -41.48
CA LEU A 489 1.25 11.30 -42.27
C LEU A 489 1.98 12.37 -43.10
N PRO A 490 1.55 12.63 -44.35
CA PRO A 490 1.88 13.88 -45.04
C PRO A 490 1.30 15.08 -44.29
N GLU A 491 1.93 16.25 -44.42
CA GLU A 491 1.55 17.46 -43.66
C GLU A 491 0.07 17.84 -43.83
N GLU A 492 -0.47 17.68 -45.04
CA GLU A 492 -1.88 17.96 -45.35
C GLU A 492 -2.84 17.09 -44.53
N VAL A 493 -2.55 15.80 -44.42
CA VAL A 493 -3.37 14.84 -43.66
C VAL A 493 -3.18 15.00 -42.14
N ARG A 494 -2.00 15.47 -41.70
CA ARG A 494 -1.76 15.79 -40.27
C ARG A 494 -2.71 16.87 -39.77
N GLU A 495 -2.96 17.89 -40.59
CA GLU A 495 -3.87 18.98 -40.24
C GLU A 495 -5.34 18.52 -40.15
N GLU A 496 -5.72 17.47 -40.87
CA GLU A 496 -7.04 16.85 -40.76
C GLU A 496 -7.20 16.03 -39.46
N GLU A 497 -6.14 15.32 -39.04
CA GLU A 497 -6.14 14.49 -37.81
C GLU A 497 -5.80 15.27 -36.52
N ARG A 498 -5.61 16.59 -36.59
CA ARG A 498 -5.25 17.40 -35.42
C ARG A 498 -6.33 17.38 -34.32
N SER A 499 -5.87 17.38 -33.07
CA SER A 499 -6.71 17.50 -31.90
C SER A 499 -6.67 18.92 -31.34
N ILE A 500 -7.83 19.53 -31.13
CA ILE A 500 -7.97 20.91 -30.64
C ILE A 500 -8.77 20.88 -29.34
N SER A 501 -8.26 21.52 -28.29
CA SER A 501 -8.98 21.79 -27.05
C SER A 501 -8.93 23.27 -26.73
N GLU A 502 -10.09 23.91 -26.65
CA GLU A 502 -10.26 25.33 -26.31
C GLU A 502 -11.10 25.47 -25.05
N SER A 503 -10.62 26.22 -24.07
CA SER A 503 -11.30 26.48 -22.81
C SER A 503 -11.36 27.98 -22.54
N ASN A 504 -12.55 28.45 -22.20
CA ASN A 504 -12.84 29.83 -21.82
C ASN A 504 -13.44 29.82 -20.43
N SER A 505 -12.95 30.64 -19.51
CA SER A 505 -13.54 30.78 -18.18
C SER A 505 -13.66 32.23 -17.75
N PHE A 506 -14.74 32.51 -17.02
CA PHE A 506 -15.08 33.79 -16.45
C PHE A 506 -15.48 33.57 -15.00
N ARG A 507 -14.95 34.36 -14.08
CA ARG A 507 -15.31 34.28 -12.67
C ARG A 507 -15.35 35.65 -12.04
N ILE A 508 -16.45 35.95 -11.36
CA ILE A 508 -16.63 37.15 -10.55
C ILE A 508 -16.96 36.72 -9.12
N SER A 509 -16.37 37.40 -8.14
CA SER A 509 -16.71 37.21 -6.74
C SER A 509 -16.88 38.55 -6.06
N GLU A 510 -17.99 38.72 -5.37
CA GLU A 510 -18.37 39.94 -4.67
C GLU A 510 -18.34 39.71 -3.17
N SER A 511 -17.75 40.66 -2.45
CA SER A 511 -17.81 40.72 -0.99
C SER A 511 -17.74 42.17 -0.50
N PHE A 512 -18.48 42.49 0.56
CA PHE A 512 -18.44 43.79 1.22
C PHE A 512 -18.03 43.64 2.67
N ASN A 513 -17.08 44.46 3.12
CA ASN A 513 -16.58 44.41 4.48
C ASN A 513 -16.48 45.81 5.09
N ARG A 514 -17.63 46.48 5.24
CA ARG A 514 -17.73 47.76 5.97
C ARG A 514 -18.42 47.56 7.32
N LYS A 515 -18.15 48.44 8.27
CA LYS A 515 -19.03 48.67 9.43
C LYS A 515 -19.62 50.08 9.28
N GLY A 516 -20.79 50.20 8.64
CA GLY A 516 -21.43 51.47 8.32
C GLY A 516 -22.35 51.99 9.45
N LYS A 517 -22.85 53.23 9.33
CA LYS A 517 -23.90 53.78 10.22
C LYS A 517 -25.32 53.31 9.81
N ASN A 518 -25.54 53.00 8.52
CA ASN A 518 -26.83 52.52 8.03
C ASN A 518 -27.09 51.06 8.48
N PRO A 519 -28.15 50.80 9.28
CA PRO A 519 -28.43 49.46 9.81
C PRO A 519 -28.77 48.44 8.70
N LEU A 520 -29.42 48.85 7.61
CA LEU A 520 -29.78 47.96 6.50
C LEU A 520 -28.54 47.48 5.74
N PHE A 521 -27.56 48.36 5.50
CA PHE A 521 -26.30 47.99 4.84
C PHE A 521 -25.51 46.97 5.67
N ASN A 522 -25.52 47.12 7.01
CA ASN A 522 -24.89 46.18 7.94
C ASN A 522 -25.63 44.85 8.10
N LEU A 523 -26.95 44.83 7.88
CA LEU A 523 -27.79 43.65 8.02
C LEU A 523 -27.85 42.83 6.73
N LEU A 524 -27.80 43.48 5.56
CA LEU A 524 -27.99 42.86 4.25
C LEU A 524 -26.68 42.70 3.46
N LEU A 525 -25.94 43.77 3.16
CA LEU A 525 -24.83 43.72 2.19
C LEU A 525 -23.49 43.29 2.80
N ASN A 526 -23.14 43.77 4.00
CA ASN A 526 -21.87 43.43 4.66
C ASN A 526 -21.71 41.96 5.06
N ARG A 527 -22.77 41.17 4.88
CA ARG A 527 -22.83 39.78 5.33
C ARG A 527 -23.11 38.81 4.17
N LEU A 528 -23.23 39.32 2.96
CA LEU A 528 -23.45 38.59 1.72
C LEU A 528 -22.12 38.47 0.96
N ASN A 529 -21.72 37.24 0.64
CA ASN A 529 -20.63 36.95 -0.27
C ASN A 529 -21.19 36.10 -1.41
N THR A 530 -21.09 36.59 -2.63
CA THR A 530 -21.62 35.89 -3.81
C THR A 530 -20.52 35.70 -4.84
N SER A 531 -20.48 34.55 -5.49
CA SER A 531 -19.53 34.24 -6.55
C SER A 531 -20.24 33.55 -7.69
N PHE A 532 -19.87 33.93 -8.90
CA PHE A 532 -20.38 33.38 -10.15
C PHE A 532 -19.17 32.93 -10.98
N SER A 533 -19.22 31.72 -11.49
CA SER A 533 -18.23 31.20 -12.43
C SER A 533 -18.92 30.57 -13.63
N TYR A 534 -18.37 30.85 -14.81
CA TYR A 534 -18.80 30.32 -16.08
C TYR A 534 -17.58 29.75 -16.80
N GLY A 535 -17.65 28.50 -17.23
CA GLY A 535 -16.59 27.83 -17.95
C GLY A 535 -17.14 27.11 -19.17
N ARG A 536 -16.47 27.23 -20.31
CA ARG A 536 -16.85 26.61 -21.57
C ARG A 536 -15.63 25.92 -22.16
N THR A 537 -15.71 24.63 -22.44
CA THR A 537 -14.66 23.86 -23.11
C THR A 537 -15.20 23.27 -24.41
N ARG A 538 -14.46 23.41 -25.51
CA ARG A 538 -14.71 22.76 -26.79
C ARG A 538 -13.50 21.87 -27.09
N ARG A 539 -13.76 20.62 -27.48
CA ARG A 539 -12.72 19.67 -27.90
C ARG A 539 -13.12 19.06 -29.23
N ARG A 540 -12.11 18.77 -30.05
CA ARG A 540 -12.22 18.05 -31.31
C ARG A 540 -11.00 17.16 -31.46
N SER A 541 -11.22 15.91 -31.82
CA SER A 541 -10.18 14.93 -32.18
C SER A 541 -10.75 13.95 -33.21
N VAL A 542 -9.92 13.05 -33.74
CA VAL A 542 -10.36 12.00 -34.68
C VAL A 542 -11.41 11.07 -34.04
N THR A 543 -11.20 10.67 -32.79
CA THR A 543 -12.11 9.76 -32.05
C THR A 543 -13.34 10.45 -31.45
N THR A 544 -13.25 11.76 -31.20
CA THR A 544 -14.37 12.59 -30.73
C THR A 544 -14.45 13.86 -31.59
N PRO A 545 -15.15 13.79 -32.74
CA PRO A 545 -15.21 14.89 -33.71
C PRO A 545 -15.77 16.18 -33.09
N TYR A 546 -16.64 16.05 -32.10
CA TYR A 546 -17.18 17.19 -31.36
C TYR A 546 -17.41 16.84 -29.89
N ALA A 547 -16.80 17.61 -28.99
CA ALA A 547 -17.09 17.54 -27.57
C ALA A 547 -17.22 18.96 -27.02
N PHE A 548 -18.27 19.18 -26.25
CA PHE A 548 -18.66 20.46 -25.72
C PHE A 548 -19.05 20.34 -24.26
N SER A 549 -18.42 21.13 -23.40
CA SER A 549 -18.76 21.20 -21.98
C SER A 549 -18.99 22.64 -21.56
N GLU A 550 -20.02 22.85 -20.75
CA GLU A 550 -20.36 24.12 -20.15
C GLU A 550 -20.66 23.91 -18.66
N ASN A 551 -19.97 24.66 -17.81
CA ASN A 551 -20.16 24.67 -16.37
C ASN A 551 -20.54 26.08 -15.92
N GLN A 552 -21.66 26.20 -15.23
CA GLN A 552 -22.11 27.42 -14.60
C GLN A 552 -22.25 27.16 -13.10
N SER A 553 -21.61 27.95 -12.26
CA SER A 553 -21.73 27.83 -10.82
C SER A 553 -22.00 29.17 -10.15
N ILE A 554 -22.95 29.16 -9.21
CA ILE A 554 -23.33 30.32 -8.40
C ILE A 554 -23.25 29.89 -6.95
N SER A 555 -22.35 30.50 -6.18
CA SER A 555 -22.27 30.26 -4.74
C SER A 555 -22.52 31.54 -3.97
N SER A 556 -23.51 31.52 -3.09
CA SER A 556 -23.87 32.64 -2.24
C SER A 556 -23.83 32.22 -0.78
N LYS A 557 -23.19 33.03 0.06
CA LYS A 557 -23.07 32.84 1.50
C LYS A 557 -23.58 34.07 2.22
N PHE A 558 -24.51 33.87 3.15
CA PHE A 558 -25.10 34.92 3.95
C PHE A 558 -24.92 34.65 5.45
N ASN A 559 -24.36 35.60 6.17
CA ASN A 559 -24.13 35.48 7.62
C ASN A 559 -25.16 36.30 8.41
N LEU A 560 -26.09 35.64 9.09
CA LEU A 560 -27.07 36.28 9.97
C LEU A 560 -26.57 36.42 11.43
N GLY A 561 -25.45 35.79 11.80
CA GLY A 561 -24.96 35.75 13.18
C GLY A 561 -24.63 37.12 13.79
N VAL A 562 -24.83 37.27 15.10
CA VAL A 562 -24.47 38.47 15.85
C VAL A 562 -23.33 38.14 16.80
N SER A 563 -22.16 38.77 16.64
CA SER A 563 -20.96 38.46 17.43
C SER A 563 -21.13 38.69 18.94
N LYS A 564 -22.04 39.57 19.35
CA LYS A 564 -22.42 39.84 20.75
C LYS A 564 -23.95 39.88 20.85
N PRO A 565 -24.63 38.72 20.96
CA PRO A 565 -26.09 38.71 21.03
C PRO A 565 -26.56 39.35 22.34
N PRO A 566 -27.73 40.03 22.34
CA PRO A 566 -28.32 40.56 23.57
C PRO A 566 -28.69 39.41 24.53
N THR A 567 -28.58 39.66 25.83
CA THR A 567 -28.77 38.63 26.86
C THR A 567 -29.74 39.10 27.96
N LEU A 568 -30.67 38.25 28.40
CA LEU A 568 -31.60 38.53 29.50
C LEU A 568 -31.28 37.70 30.76
N PRO A 569 -31.21 38.30 31.96
CA PRO A 569 -31.05 37.57 33.21
C PRO A 569 -32.40 37.00 33.68
N ILE A 570 -32.72 35.75 33.35
CA ILE A 570 -34.02 35.13 33.72
C ILE A 570 -34.03 34.48 35.11
N PHE A 571 -32.86 34.17 35.69
CA PHE A 571 -32.72 33.49 36.98
C PHE A 571 -32.42 34.45 38.14
N PHE A 572 -32.81 35.73 38.04
CA PHE A 572 -32.54 36.68 39.13
C PHE A 572 -33.19 36.28 40.46
N TRP A 573 -34.32 35.56 40.41
CA TRP A 573 -35.08 35.06 41.57
C TRP A 573 -34.37 33.93 42.34
N THR A 574 -33.32 33.31 41.80
CA THR A 574 -32.59 32.22 42.47
C THR A 574 -31.49 32.71 43.42
N LYS A 575 -31.26 34.04 43.50
CA LYS A 575 -30.31 34.68 44.42
C LYS A 575 -30.47 34.30 45.91
N PRO A 576 -31.69 34.20 46.49
CA PRO A 576 -31.87 33.88 47.90
C PRO A 576 -31.75 32.38 48.21
N LEU A 577 -31.80 31.49 47.20
CA LEU A 577 -31.71 30.05 47.40
C LEU A 577 -30.22 29.63 47.50
N PRO A 578 -29.73 29.10 48.65
CA PRO A 578 -28.31 28.83 48.89
C PRO A 578 -27.65 27.91 47.84
N LEU A 579 -28.40 26.91 47.36
CA LEU A 579 -27.94 25.95 46.34
C LEU A 579 -28.01 26.51 44.90
N LEU A 580 -28.82 27.54 44.65
CA LEU A 580 -29.06 28.09 43.31
C LEU A 580 -28.51 29.51 43.12
N LYS A 581 -27.86 30.11 44.13
CA LYS A 581 -27.26 31.44 44.04
C LYS A 581 -26.36 31.63 42.81
N LYS A 582 -25.64 30.59 42.39
CA LYS A 582 -24.77 30.61 41.20
C LYS A 582 -25.53 30.63 39.86
N THR A 583 -26.77 30.15 39.82
CA THR A 583 -27.59 30.20 38.60
C THR A 583 -28.11 31.59 38.30
N SER A 584 -28.14 32.50 39.29
CA SER A 584 -28.54 33.89 39.09
C SER A 584 -27.65 34.68 38.13
N GLY A 585 -26.41 34.21 37.89
CA GLY A 585 -25.49 34.77 36.90
C GLY A 585 -25.76 34.30 35.46
N SER A 586 -26.55 33.26 35.25
CA SER A 586 -26.87 32.72 33.92
C SER A 586 -27.76 33.70 33.15
N ARG A 587 -27.29 34.12 31.98
CA ARG A 587 -28.05 34.99 31.08
C ARG A 587 -28.51 34.21 29.86
N LEU A 588 -29.78 34.36 29.50
CA LEU A 588 -30.39 33.83 28.29
C LEU A 588 -29.89 34.65 27.09
N GLY A 589 -29.15 34.06 26.16
CA GLY A 589 -28.89 34.71 24.87
C GLY A 589 -30.18 34.76 24.06
N LEU A 590 -30.53 35.89 23.44
CA LEU A 590 -31.76 36.02 22.64
C LEU A 590 -31.55 35.72 21.16
N TYR A 591 -30.30 35.64 20.72
CA TYR A 591 -29.97 35.45 19.32
C TYR A 591 -28.73 34.55 19.15
N PRO A 592 -28.64 33.76 18.07
CA PRO A 592 -27.47 32.94 17.76
C PRO A 592 -26.18 33.75 17.59
N SER A 593 -25.06 33.22 18.09
CA SER A 593 -23.75 33.85 17.92
C SER A 593 -23.23 33.71 16.49
N THR A 594 -23.55 32.61 15.82
CA THR A 594 -23.28 32.42 14.39
C THR A 594 -24.50 31.84 13.72
N TRP A 595 -24.85 32.38 12.56
CA TRP A 595 -25.89 31.82 11.70
C TRP A 595 -25.44 32.04 10.26
N THR A 596 -25.06 31.00 9.54
CA THR A 596 -24.57 31.09 8.16
C THR A 596 -25.45 30.25 7.25
N LEU A 597 -25.89 30.83 6.16
CA LEU A 597 -26.63 30.19 5.08
C LEU A 597 -25.72 30.18 3.84
N THR A 598 -25.59 29.03 3.18
CA THR A 598 -24.86 28.93 1.92
C THR A 598 -25.74 28.23 0.89
N GLY A 599 -25.86 28.81 -0.29
CA GLY A 599 -26.47 28.19 -1.46
C GLY A 599 -25.42 28.01 -2.55
N ASN A 600 -25.37 26.84 -3.16
CA ASN A 600 -24.53 26.56 -4.31
C ASN A 600 -25.41 25.97 -5.41
N TYR A 601 -25.53 26.69 -6.52
CA TYR A 601 -26.16 26.21 -7.74
C TYR A 601 -25.06 25.83 -8.74
N ASN A 602 -25.18 24.66 -9.34
CA ASN A 602 -24.26 24.19 -10.35
C ASN A 602 -25.04 23.61 -11.54
N ARG A 603 -24.71 24.04 -12.76
CA ARG A 603 -25.23 23.52 -14.01
C ARG A 603 -24.07 23.01 -14.86
N ASN A 604 -24.08 21.72 -15.16
CA ASN A 604 -23.12 21.11 -16.09
C ASN A 604 -23.87 20.58 -17.31
N LEU A 605 -23.49 21.06 -18.48
CA LEU A 605 -23.92 20.53 -19.77
C LEU A 605 -22.70 19.89 -20.44
N SER A 606 -22.85 18.65 -20.90
CA SER A 606 -21.87 17.95 -21.71
C SER A 606 -22.55 17.42 -22.96
N ILE A 607 -21.98 17.68 -24.13
CA ILE A 607 -22.43 17.15 -25.41
C ILE A 607 -21.20 16.54 -26.08
N THR A 608 -21.26 15.27 -26.44
CA THR A 608 -20.15 14.56 -27.08
C THR A 608 -20.70 13.74 -28.25
N ASP A 609 -20.07 13.90 -29.41
CA ASP A 609 -20.29 13.08 -30.59
C ASP A 609 -19.15 12.06 -30.68
N ASP A 610 -19.48 10.79 -30.82
CA ASP A 610 -18.49 9.72 -31.04
C ASP A 610 -18.00 9.67 -32.49
N ILE A 611 -17.12 8.71 -32.81
CA ILE A 611 -16.57 8.51 -34.17
C ILE A 611 -17.65 8.26 -35.23
N ASN A 612 -18.82 7.73 -34.83
CA ASN A 612 -19.95 7.47 -35.71
C ASN A 612 -20.94 8.66 -35.75
N HIS A 613 -20.55 9.82 -35.23
CA HIS A 613 -21.38 11.01 -35.08
C HIS A 613 -22.66 10.79 -34.24
N LYS A 614 -22.67 9.77 -33.37
CA LYS A 614 -23.76 9.58 -32.43
C LYS A 614 -23.62 10.56 -31.27
N ARG A 615 -24.55 11.51 -31.21
CA ARG A 615 -24.58 12.53 -30.18
C ARG A 615 -25.10 11.98 -28.86
N THR A 616 -24.31 12.16 -27.81
CA THR A 616 -24.71 11.96 -26.42
C THR A 616 -24.74 13.32 -25.72
N SER A 617 -25.79 13.59 -24.94
CA SER A 617 -25.89 14.83 -24.18
C SER A 617 -26.33 14.55 -22.75
N SER A 618 -25.68 15.18 -21.79
CA SER A 618 -26.08 15.18 -20.39
C SER A 618 -26.19 16.61 -19.88
N LEU A 619 -27.31 16.91 -19.21
CA LEU A 619 -27.53 18.17 -18.53
C LEU A 619 -27.87 17.85 -17.08
N THR A 620 -27.06 18.35 -16.16
CA THR A 620 -27.32 18.23 -14.72
C THR A 620 -27.42 19.62 -14.11
N ARG A 621 -28.41 19.80 -13.23
CA ARG A 621 -28.60 21.02 -12.45
C ARG A 621 -28.73 20.65 -10.98
N GLY A 622 -27.72 20.96 -10.19
CA GLY A 622 -27.70 20.70 -8.77
C GLY A 622 -27.86 21.98 -7.96
N PHE A 623 -28.57 21.90 -6.84
CA PHE A 623 -28.55 22.91 -5.79
C PHE A 623 -28.17 22.29 -4.46
N THR A 624 -27.15 22.83 -3.81
CA THR A 624 -26.75 22.47 -2.45
C THR A 624 -26.97 23.64 -1.52
N GLY A 625 -27.88 23.47 -0.55
CA GLY A 625 -28.14 24.44 0.51
C GLY A 625 -27.53 23.95 1.82
N THR A 626 -26.83 24.81 2.55
CA THR A 626 -26.36 24.53 3.91
C THR A 626 -26.72 25.66 4.86
N MET A 627 -27.06 25.29 6.09
CA MET A 627 -27.27 26.20 7.21
C MET A 627 -26.43 25.74 8.38
N SER A 628 -25.76 26.66 9.07
CA SER A 628 -25.05 26.38 10.30
C SER A 628 -25.39 27.44 11.34
N LEU A 629 -25.83 27.00 12.51
CA LEU A 629 -26.39 27.82 13.57
C LEU A 629 -25.69 27.41 14.88
N ASN A 630 -24.98 28.35 15.52
CA ASN A 630 -24.48 28.14 16.87
C ASN A 630 -25.19 29.12 17.80
N TYR A 631 -25.85 28.59 18.81
CA TYR A 631 -26.67 29.35 19.74
C TYR A 631 -26.20 29.09 21.17
N LYS A 632 -25.66 30.14 21.77
CA LYS A 632 -25.32 30.17 23.19
C LYS A 632 -26.58 30.54 23.98
N VAL A 633 -27.43 29.55 24.23
CA VAL A 633 -28.70 29.73 24.97
C VAL A 633 -28.41 30.29 26.36
N PHE A 634 -27.42 29.72 27.07
CA PHE A 634 -26.91 30.23 28.34
C PHE A 634 -25.38 30.20 28.36
N ASP A 635 -24.74 30.85 29.33
CA ASP A 635 -23.28 30.75 29.53
C ASP A 635 -22.80 29.30 29.75
N ASN A 636 -23.67 28.45 30.26
CA ASN A 636 -23.44 27.04 30.50
C ASN A 636 -24.16 26.11 29.50
N LEU A 637 -24.94 26.62 28.53
CA LEU A 637 -25.65 25.81 27.53
C LEU A 637 -25.37 26.36 26.12
N THR A 638 -24.65 25.57 25.33
CA THR A 638 -24.36 25.87 23.92
C THR A 638 -24.99 24.83 23.04
N THR A 639 -25.74 25.25 22.03
CA THR A 639 -26.33 24.38 21.01
C THR A 639 -25.75 24.72 19.65
N SER A 640 -25.51 23.70 18.84
CA SER A 640 -25.10 23.86 17.44
C SER A 640 -26.06 23.03 16.59
N PHE A 641 -26.58 23.62 15.53
CA PHE A 641 -27.47 22.98 14.59
C PHE A 641 -26.95 23.25 13.19
N SER A 642 -26.76 22.20 12.40
CA SER A 642 -26.46 22.36 10.98
C SER A 642 -27.37 21.50 10.13
N TYR A 643 -27.68 22.01 8.95
CA TYR A 643 -28.57 21.41 7.99
C TYR A 643 -27.94 21.51 6.61
N SER A 644 -28.07 20.47 5.80
CA SER A 644 -27.61 20.41 4.42
C SER A 644 -28.64 19.70 3.55
N THR A 645 -28.89 20.23 2.37
CA THR A 645 -29.78 19.64 1.37
C THR A 645 -29.10 19.67 0.01
N THR A 646 -29.25 18.59 -0.74
CA THR A 646 -28.91 18.54 -2.16
C THR A 646 -30.18 18.26 -2.93
N ARG A 647 -30.46 19.11 -3.92
CA ARG A 647 -31.65 19.05 -4.74
C ARG A 647 -31.25 18.96 -6.21
N ASP A 648 -31.97 18.12 -6.94
CA ASP A 648 -31.84 18.03 -8.38
C ASP A 648 -32.91 18.92 -9.04
N LEU A 649 -32.43 19.88 -9.83
CA LEU A 649 -33.19 20.90 -10.56
C LEU A 649 -33.27 20.58 -12.06
N SER A 650 -32.89 19.37 -12.47
CA SER A 650 -32.85 18.97 -13.89
C SER A 650 -34.25 18.84 -14.49
N ASP A 651 -35.25 18.46 -13.68
CA ASP A 651 -36.67 18.47 -14.07
C ASP A 651 -37.27 19.87 -13.87
N THR A 652 -37.59 20.55 -14.97
CA THR A 652 -38.15 21.91 -14.97
C THR A 652 -39.55 21.98 -14.39
N GLY A 653 -40.34 20.90 -14.43
CA GLY A 653 -41.68 20.86 -13.83
C GLY A 653 -41.67 20.93 -12.30
N GLN A 654 -40.53 20.60 -11.68
CA GLN A 654 -40.32 20.62 -10.23
C GLN A 654 -39.68 21.93 -9.75
N VAL A 655 -39.45 22.90 -10.64
CA VAL A 655 -38.84 24.20 -10.30
C VAL A 655 -39.84 25.33 -10.52
N ASN A 656 -40.20 26.01 -9.44
CA ASN A 656 -41.03 27.22 -9.45
C ASN A 656 -40.46 28.21 -8.43
N LEU A 657 -40.02 29.38 -8.88
CA LEU A 657 -39.42 30.40 -8.01
C LEU A 657 -40.43 31.46 -7.53
N SER A 658 -41.72 31.28 -7.81
CA SER A 658 -42.77 32.19 -7.35
C SER A 658 -42.90 32.18 -5.82
N LEU A 659 -43.00 33.37 -5.22
CA LEU A 659 -43.19 33.56 -3.78
C LEU A 659 -44.43 32.84 -3.23
N LYS A 660 -45.46 32.62 -4.06
CA LYS A 660 -46.70 31.93 -3.65
C LYS A 660 -46.57 30.40 -3.64
N ASN A 661 -45.82 29.83 -4.58
CA ASN A 661 -45.69 28.37 -4.78
C ASN A 661 -44.23 27.99 -5.09
N PHE A 662 -43.36 28.20 -4.11
CA PHE A 662 -41.93 27.99 -4.26
C PHE A 662 -41.56 26.50 -4.28
N ARG A 663 -41.00 26.01 -5.40
CA ARG A 663 -40.48 24.66 -5.60
C ARG A 663 -39.04 24.73 -6.11
N LEU A 664 -38.11 24.10 -5.41
CA LEU A 664 -36.69 24.05 -5.78
C LEU A 664 -36.25 22.63 -6.17
N GLY A 665 -36.95 21.99 -7.09
CA GLY A 665 -36.63 20.64 -7.57
C GLY A 665 -36.78 19.55 -6.52
N LEU A 666 -36.33 18.35 -6.86
CA LEU A 666 -36.45 17.15 -6.04
C LEU A 666 -35.28 17.05 -5.05
N GLU A 667 -35.57 16.85 -3.76
CA GLU A 667 -34.52 16.65 -2.74
C GLU A 667 -33.94 15.23 -2.79
N THR A 668 -32.70 15.13 -3.26
CA THR A 668 -31.98 13.85 -3.39
C THR A 668 -31.23 13.47 -2.11
N ARG A 669 -30.71 14.45 -1.35
CA ARG A 669 -30.03 14.19 -0.07
C ARG A 669 -30.42 15.24 0.96
N TYR A 670 -30.58 14.79 2.19
CA TYR A 670 -30.79 15.63 3.36
C TYR A 670 -29.84 15.19 4.47
N GLY A 671 -29.23 16.15 5.15
CA GLY A 671 -28.36 15.91 6.29
C GLY A 671 -28.62 16.94 7.37
N GLN A 672 -28.69 16.50 8.61
CA GLN A 672 -28.90 17.32 9.79
C GLN A 672 -27.93 16.88 10.88
N SER A 673 -27.33 17.84 11.57
CA SER A 673 -26.61 17.58 12.80
C SER A 673 -27.03 18.54 13.89
N PHE A 674 -27.15 18.02 15.10
CA PHE A 674 -27.47 18.77 16.29
C PHE A 674 -26.50 18.38 17.39
N SER A 675 -25.99 19.38 18.11
CA SER A 675 -25.23 19.16 19.33
C SER A 675 -25.67 20.13 20.42
N ALA A 676 -25.70 19.65 21.65
CA ALA A 676 -25.97 20.45 22.83
C ALA A 676 -24.94 20.10 23.89
N SER A 677 -24.21 21.10 24.37
CA SER A 677 -23.26 20.98 25.48
C SER A 677 -23.74 21.82 26.66
N TYR A 678 -23.97 21.15 27.78
CA TYR A 678 -24.46 21.74 29.02
C TYR A 678 -23.47 21.49 30.16
N ASN A 679 -22.94 22.57 30.76
CA ASN A 679 -21.93 22.54 31.82
C ASN A 679 -22.46 23.19 33.11
N PRO A 680 -23.38 22.52 33.85
CA PRO A 680 -23.96 23.07 35.07
C PRO A 680 -22.91 23.24 36.17
N ASN A 681 -22.40 24.47 36.34
CA ASN A 681 -21.53 24.84 37.46
C ASN A 681 -22.32 25.11 38.76
N LEU A 682 -23.27 24.22 39.10
CA LEU A 682 -24.18 24.36 40.24
C LEU A 682 -23.45 24.18 41.58
N LEU A 683 -22.72 23.08 41.72
CA LEU A 683 -22.01 22.68 42.94
C LEU A 683 -20.51 22.89 42.74
N SER A 684 -19.83 23.57 43.67
CA SER A 684 -18.37 23.79 43.57
C SER A 684 -17.55 22.50 43.61
N PHE A 685 -18.10 21.46 44.24
CA PHE A 685 -17.45 20.16 44.45
C PHE A 685 -17.77 19.13 43.36
N LEU A 686 -18.71 19.41 42.45
CA LEU A 686 -19.08 18.49 41.38
C LEU A 686 -19.07 19.26 40.06
N THR A 687 -18.07 18.97 39.23
CA THR A 687 -18.06 19.44 37.84
C THR A 687 -18.78 18.39 37.00
N SER A 688 -19.83 18.80 36.30
CA SER A 688 -20.58 17.94 35.38
C SER A 688 -20.66 18.62 34.02
N SER A 689 -20.40 17.86 32.97
CA SER A 689 -20.55 18.27 31.58
C SER A 689 -21.39 17.23 30.86
N PHE A 690 -22.51 17.67 30.30
CA PHE A 690 -23.43 16.86 29.52
C PHE A 690 -23.24 17.25 28.05
N SER A 691 -23.07 16.27 27.17
CA SER A 691 -22.99 16.50 25.73
C SER A 691 -23.93 15.55 25.02
N TYR A 692 -24.87 16.10 24.27
CA TYR A 692 -25.75 15.38 23.37
C TYR A 692 -25.37 15.71 21.92
N LYS A 693 -25.26 14.71 21.06
CA LYS A 693 -25.04 14.87 19.62
C LYS A 693 -25.97 13.94 18.87
N SER A 694 -26.52 14.43 17.78
CA SER A 694 -27.37 13.68 16.88
C SER A 694 -27.08 14.06 15.44
N ASN A 695 -26.97 13.06 14.58
CA ASN A 695 -26.78 13.23 13.15
C ASN A 695 -27.79 12.36 12.42
N TYR A 696 -28.50 12.95 11.48
CA TYR A 696 -29.45 12.26 10.63
C TYR A 696 -29.16 12.59 9.18
N ARG A 697 -29.13 11.58 8.32
CA ARG A 697 -29.05 11.76 6.88
C ARG A 697 -30.05 10.86 6.18
N ASP A 698 -30.65 11.35 5.11
CA ASP A 698 -31.39 10.54 4.16
C ASP A 698 -30.93 10.78 2.73
N THR A 699 -31.03 9.75 1.90
CA THR A 699 -30.75 9.80 0.47
C THR A 699 -31.92 9.18 -0.27
N TYR A 700 -32.51 9.94 -1.17
CA TYR A 700 -33.59 9.49 -2.04
C TYR A 700 -33.01 8.81 -3.28
N SER A 701 -33.48 7.61 -3.57
CA SER A 701 -33.18 6.87 -4.78
C SER A 701 -34.33 7.02 -5.78
N ARG A 702 -34.03 7.45 -7.01
CA ARG A 702 -35.05 7.56 -8.06
C ARG A 702 -35.54 6.21 -8.57
N SER A 703 -34.67 5.19 -8.60
CA SER A 703 -35.01 3.87 -9.14
C SER A 703 -36.04 3.14 -8.28
N SER A 704 -35.90 3.21 -6.96
CA SER A 704 -36.79 2.55 -6.00
C SER A 704 -37.86 3.48 -5.41
N GLN A 705 -37.86 4.76 -5.79
CA GLN A 705 -38.72 5.82 -5.23
C GLN A 705 -38.73 5.87 -3.69
N SER A 706 -37.65 5.43 -3.05
CA SER A 706 -37.54 5.29 -1.60
C SER A 706 -36.39 6.15 -1.05
N ARG A 707 -36.32 6.28 0.27
CA ARG A 707 -35.23 6.93 1.01
C ARG A 707 -34.48 5.94 1.87
N GLN A 708 -33.16 5.99 1.80
CA GLN A 708 -32.29 5.34 2.77
C GLN A 708 -31.86 6.34 3.84
N SER A 709 -32.16 6.07 5.12
CA SER A 709 -31.65 6.86 6.24
C SER A 709 -30.47 6.24 6.95
N ALA A 710 -29.67 7.12 7.56
CA ALA A 710 -28.73 6.76 8.61
C ALA A 710 -28.84 7.79 9.74
N MET A 711 -29.06 7.31 10.95
CA MET A 711 -29.18 8.13 12.16
C MET A 711 -28.14 7.67 13.18
N SER A 712 -27.40 8.61 13.75
CA SER A 712 -26.53 8.37 14.89
C SER A 712 -26.84 9.35 16.01
N ARG A 713 -26.95 8.86 17.24
CA ARG A 713 -27.05 9.67 18.45
C ARG A 713 -25.95 9.27 19.40
N SER A 714 -25.40 10.23 20.13
CA SER A 714 -24.49 9.96 21.24
C SER A 714 -24.78 10.94 22.37
N TRP A 715 -24.90 10.43 23.59
CA TRP A 715 -24.95 11.27 24.77
C TRP A 715 -23.83 10.87 25.73
N SER A 716 -23.22 11.87 26.36
CA SER A 716 -22.13 11.65 27.29
C SER A 716 -22.23 12.57 28.49
N VAL A 717 -21.79 12.05 29.62
CA VAL A 717 -21.69 12.78 30.88
C VAL A 717 -20.30 12.58 31.43
N ASN A 718 -19.57 13.68 31.58
CA ASN A 718 -18.21 13.66 32.08
C ASN A 718 -18.09 14.64 33.24
N GLY A 719 -17.36 14.27 34.27
CA GLY A 719 -17.25 15.11 35.44
C GLY A 719 -16.14 14.73 36.40
N LYS A 720 -15.96 15.57 37.41
CA LYS A 720 -15.04 15.34 38.53
C LYS A 720 -15.73 15.71 39.83
N PHE A 721 -15.64 14.80 40.80
CA PHE A 721 -16.00 15.01 42.18
C PHE A 721 -14.78 15.49 42.97
N GLU A 722 -14.75 16.79 43.27
CA GLU A 722 -13.72 17.46 44.05
C GLU A 722 -14.12 17.51 45.53
N HIS A 723 -13.95 16.39 46.25
CA HIS A 723 -14.27 16.24 47.67
C HIS A 723 -13.62 17.30 48.57
N LEU A 724 -12.43 17.80 48.22
CA LEU A 724 -11.78 18.86 49.00
C LEU A 724 -12.57 20.17 48.97
N LYS A 725 -13.19 20.52 47.84
CA LYS A 725 -14.09 21.68 47.76
C LYS A 725 -15.41 21.45 48.51
N LEU A 726 -15.91 20.22 48.57
CA LEU A 726 -17.09 19.85 49.37
C LEU A 726 -16.82 20.09 50.85
N LEU A 727 -15.64 19.69 51.31
CA LEU A 727 -15.22 19.88 52.69
C LEU A 727 -14.85 21.33 53.01
N GLY A 728 -14.91 22.28 52.06
CA GLY A 728 -14.55 23.70 52.22
C GLY A 728 -13.05 24.01 52.09
N GLY A 729 -12.24 23.03 51.68
CA GLY A 729 -10.81 23.13 51.44
C GLY A 729 -10.50 23.50 49.99
N GLY A 730 -10.69 24.78 49.65
CA GLY A 730 -10.24 25.32 48.37
C GLY A 730 -9.40 26.56 48.61
N LYS A 731 -8.12 26.54 48.23
CA LYS A 731 -7.39 27.81 48.03
C LYS A 731 -8.19 28.65 47.02
N PRO A 732 -8.42 29.96 47.26
CA PRO A 732 -9.02 30.82 46.25
C PRO A 732 -8.18 30.70 44.98
N GLY A 733 -8.83 30.32 43.88
CA GLY A 733 -8.16 30.08 42.61
C GLY A 733 -7.40 31.34 42.18
N SER A 734 -6.12 31.18 41.83
CA SER A 734 -5.35 32.22 41.14
C SER A 734 -6.18 32.70 39.93
N PRO A 735 -6.38 34.02 39.75
CA PRO A 735 -7.10 34.53 38.59
C PRO A 735 -6.38 34.08 37.32
N GLY A 736 -7.15 33.56 36.37
CA GLY A 736 -6.62 33.18 35.06
C GLY A 736 -5.82 34.33 34.46
N ARG A 737 -4.58 34.02 34.05
CA ARG A 737 -3.73 34.89 33.24
C ARG A 737 -4.53 35.39 32.03
N LYS A 738 -5.02 36.63 32.10
CA LYS A 738 -5.36 37.39 30.90
C LYS A 738 -4.05 37.70 30.19
N SER A 739 -3.87 37.10 29.02
CA SER A 739 -2.92 37.57 28.01
C SER A 739 -3.30 39.02 27.66
N GLY A 740 -2.53 39.96 28.20
CA GLY A 740 -2.75 41.40 28.11
C GLY A 740 -1.46 42.07 27.66
N ARG A 741 -1.46 42.43 26.38
CA ARG A 741 -0.56 43.33 25.66
C ARG A 741 -0.01 44.45 26.57
N HIS A 742 1.31 44.64 26.56
CA HIS A 742 1.97 45.79 27.19
C HIS A 742 1.31 47.11 26.76
N ARG A 743 0.85 47.88 27.75
CA ARG A 743 0.72 49.33 27.66
C ARG A 743 1.22 49.94 28.98
N ARG A 744 2.07 50.95 28.80
CA ARG A 744 2.83 51.71 29.80
C ARG A 744 1.93 52.82 30.38
N GLY A 745 2.17 53.19 31.64
CA GLY A 745 1.46 54.25 32.40
C GLY A 745 0.56 53.61 33.47
N GLU A 746 0.53 54.01 34.74
CA GLU A 746 0.99 55.23 35.42
C GLU A 746 0.94 54.94 36.94
N ARG A 747 1.71 55.67 37.75
CA ARG A 747 1.74 55.56 39.22
C ARG A 747 0.43 56.08 39.82
N GLY A 748 -0.21 55.28 40.66
CA GLY A 748 -1.27 55.72 41.56
C GLY A 748 -1.37 54.74 42.71
N GLY A 749 -1.10 55.21 43.94
CA GLY A 749 -1.15 54.40 45.14
C GLY A 749 -2.57 53.94 45.46
N ASP A 750 -2.67 52.80 46.14
CA ASP A 750 -3.90 52.46 46.83
C ASP A 750 -3.60 51.79 48.16
N SER A 751 -4.36 52.25 49.13
CA SER A 751 -4.28 52.00 50.55
C SER A 751 -4.74 50.58 50.86
N GLY A 752 -4.07 49.95 51.82
CA GLY A 752 -4.47 48.67 52.34
C GLY A 752 -5.76 48.80 53.14
N ASP A 753 -6.88 48.35 52.57
CA ASP A 753 -8.08 48.01 53.32
C ASP A 753 -8.18 46.49 53.48
N LYS A 754 -7.78 46.03 54.67
CA LYS A 754 -8.03 44.68 55.17
C LYS A 754 -9.52 44.53 55.42
N LYS A 755 -10.19 43.65 54.66
CA LYS A 755 -11.52 43.15 55.05
C LYS A 755 -11.40 42.15 56.21
N PRO A 756 -12.39 42.12 57.13
CA PRO A 756 -12.26 41.49 58.45
C PRO A 756 -12.33 39.97 58.37
N GLU A 757 -11.59 39.31 59.26
CA GLU A 757 -11.76 37.89 59.59
C GLU A 757 -13.16 37.66 60.17
N SER A 758 -14.06 37.04 59.40
CA SER A 758 -15.28 36.47 59.97
C SER A 758 -14.91 35.16 60.68
N GLY A 759 -15.29 35.05 61.95
CA GLY A 759 -15.03 33.89 62.80
C GLY A 759 -15.27 32.55 62.12
N LYS A 760 -14.30 31.65 62.32
CA LYS A 760 -14.31 30.26 61.89
C LYS A 760 -15.61 29.57 62.35
N PRO A 761 -16.44 29.00 61.45
CA PRO A 761 -17.65 28.28 61.84
C PRO A 761 -17.32 27.10 62.78
N PHE A 762 -18.19 26.80 63.74
CA PHE A 762 -18.02 25.68 64.70
C PHE A 762 -17.79 24.30 64.04
N TYR A 763 -18.18 24.14 62.76
CA TYR A 763 -17.98 22.93 61.97
C TYR A 763 -16.62 22.87 61.26
N GLU A 764 -15.76 23.89 61.37
CA GLU A 764 -14.44 23.93 60.74
C GLU A 764 -13.44 22.91 61.32
N PRO A 765 -13.36 22.64 62.64
CA PRO A 765 -12.48 21.62 63.19
C PRO A 765 -12.73 20.20 62.63
N PRO A 766 -13.97 19.64 62.60
CA PRO A 766 -14.20 18.32 62.02
C PRO A 766 -13.97 18.30 60.49
N LEU A 767 -14.29 19.39 59.78
CA LEU A 767 -13.99 19.50 58.35
C LEU A 767 -12.49 19.61 58.05
N ALA A 768 -11.70 20.25 58.92
CA ALA A 768 -10.25 20.32 58.81
C ALA A 768 -9.59 18.94 59.01
N VAL A 769 -10.09 18.14 59.97
CA VAL A 769 -9.67 16.74 60.16
C VAL A 769 -10.01 15.90 58.92
N LEU A 770 -11.24 16.01 58.39
CA LEU A 770 -11.62 15.30 57.17
C LEU A 770 -10.79 15.73 55.94
N ARG A 771 -10.45 17.02 55.80
CA ARG A 771 -9.53 17.50 54.75
C ARG A 771 -8.11 16.96 54.92
N PHE A 772 -7.63 16.81 56.15
CA PHE A 772 -6.34 16.19 56.43
C PHE A 772 -6.36 14.70 56.07
N LEU A 773 -7.42 13.99 56.48
CA LEU A 773 -7.64 12.57 56.22
C LEU A 773 -7.97 12.22 54.77
N THR A 774 -8.39 13.18 53.93
CA THR A 774 -8.74 12.93 52.51
C THR A 774 -7.95 13.77 51.51
N GLY A 775 -7.08 14.67 51.98
CA GLY A 775 -6.25 15.57 51.16
C GLY A 775 -5.20 14.88 50.28
N TRP A 776 -4.97 13.59 50.52
CA TRP A 776 -4.12 12.73 49.72
C TRP A 776 -4.90 11.97 48.64
N ILE A 777 -6.24 12.03 48.59
CA ILE A 777 -7.05 11.45 47.51
C ILE A 777 -7.18 12.50 46.40
N LYS A 778 -7.02 12.12 45.14
CA LYS A 778 -7.30 12.96 43.97
C LYS A 778 -8.79 12.93 43.64
N PRO A 779 -9.34 13.97 42.99
CA PRO A 779 -10.75 13.98 42.59
C PRO A 779 -11.14 12.75 41.76
N LEU A 780 -12.28 12.13 42.10
CA LEU A 780 -12.86 11.04 41.32
C LEU A 780 -13.43 11.62 40.03
N SER A 781 -12.89 11.20 38.89
CA SER A 781 -13.42 11.54 37.57
C SER A 781 -14.28 10.40 37.05
N TYR A 782 -15.43 10.75 36.48
CA TYR A 782 -16.34 9.80 35.84
C TYR A 782 -16.65 10.26 34.41
N SER A 783 -16.82 9.30 33.52
CA SER A 783 -17.16 9.48 32.12
C SER A 783 -18.07 8.35 31.69
N TYR A 784 -19.28 8.70 31.28
CA TYR A 784 -20.23 7.80 30.64
C TYR A 784 -20.50 8.30 29.24
N ASN A 785 -20.47 7.42 28.24
CA ASN A 785 -20.90 7.72 26.88
C ASN A 785 -21.71 6.57 26.33
N GLU A 786 -22.83 6.88 25.69
CA GLU A 786 -23.68 5.94 24.99
C GLU A 786 -23.93 6.45 23.58
N GLY A 787 -23.59 5.62 22.60
CA GLY A 787 -23.88 5.82 21.21
C GLY A 787 -24.92 4.82 20.70
N PHE A 788 -25.71 5.26 19.73
CA PHE A 788 -26.63 4.41 19.00
C PHE A 788 -26.60 4.82 17.54
N ASN A 789 -26.47 3.85 16.66
CA ASN A 789 -26.48 4.02 15.22
C ASN A 789 -27.55 3.12 14.60
N THR A 790 -28.21 3.62 13.56
CA THR A 790 -29.18 2.85 12.79
C THR A 790 -29.14 3.28 11.33
N THR A 791 -29.36 2.32 10.45
CA THR A 791 -29.53 2.52 9.01
C THR A 791 -30.82 1.83 8.58
N LEU A 792 -31.74 2.59 8.01
CA LEU A 792 -33.02 2.09 7.53
C LEU A 792 -33.16 2.36 6.02
N PRO A 793 -33.00 1.35 5.16
CA PRO A 793 -33.26 1.45 3.72
C PRO A 793 -34.77 1.42 3.42
N GLY A 794 -35.16 1.80 2.20
CA GLY A 794 -36.53 1.62 1.71
C GLY A 794 -37.63 2.53 2.28
N MET A 795 -37.35 3.62 3.00
CA MET A 795 -38.41 4.46 3.59
C MET A 795 -39.20 5.25 2.53
N LEU A 796 -40.52 5.20 2.54
CA LEU A 796 -41.36 5.96 1.58
C LEU A 796 -41.36 7.48 1.85
N ALA A 797 -41.21 7.87 3.11
CA ALA A 797 -41.20 9.26 3.53
C ALA A 797 -40.03 9.56 4.48
N ARG A 798 -39.79 10.85 4.73
CA ARG A 798 -38.84 11.27 5.75
C ARG A 798 -39.49 11.09 7.14
N PRO A 799 -38.84 10.41 8.10
CA PRO A 799 -39.29 10.30 9.49
C PRO A 799 -39.48 11.64 10.20
N GLU A 800 -40.28 11.63 11.25
CA GLU A 800 -40.53 12.81 12.07
C GLU A 800 -39.26 13.40 12.69
N TRP A 801 -39.34 14.67 13.12
CA TRP A 801 -38.21 15.36 13.73
C TRP A 801 -37.68 14.63 14.97
N LYS A 802 -38.54 13.96 15.77
CA LYS A 802 -38.10 13.21 16.96
C LYS A 802 -37.07 12.13 16.61
N TYR A 803 -37.29 11.39 15.53
CA TYR A 803 -36.34 10.40 15.01
C TYR A 803 -35.09 11.07 14.45
N ARG A 804 -35.25 12.15 13.66
CA ARG A 804 -34.10 12.89 13.08
C ARG A 804 -33.20 13.52 14.12
N PHE A 805 -33.76 13.96 15.25
CA PHE A 805 -33.00 14.44 16.40
C PHE A 805 -32.50 13.29 17.28
N GLY A 806 -32.90 12.04 17.07
CA GLY A 806 -32.45 10.89 17.84
C GLY A 806 -33.05 10.80 19.25
N PHE A 807 -34.25 11.37 19.45
CA PHE A 807 -35.02 11.23 20.69
C PHE A 807 -35.77 9.90 20.76
N VAL A 808 -36.13 9.34 19.60
CA VAL A 808 -36.75 8.00 19.47
C VAL A 808 -35.85 7.10 18.61
N ARG A 809 -35.89 5.78 18.87
CA ARG A 809 -35.09 4.77 18.14
C ARG A 809 -35.79 4.26 16.88
N GLU A 810 -37.11 4.36 16.83
CA GLU A 810 -37.96 3.85 15.74
C GLU A 810 -38.39 5.00 14.83
N ALA A 811 -38.36 4.76 13.52
CA ALA A 811 -38.65 5.78 12.52
C ALA A 811 -40.16 6.01 12.30
N GLU A 812 -40.98 4.99 12.59
CA GLU A 812 -42.44 5.00 12.37
C GLU A 812 -42.84 5.38 10.93
N VAL A 813 -42.09 4.91 9.92
CA VAL A 813 -42.38 5.15 8.50
C VAL A 813 -42.52 3.82 7.76
N ALA A 814 -43.50 3.73 6.86
CA ALA A 814 -43.63 2.60 5.95
C ALA A 814 -42.37 2.43 5.07
N THR A 815 -41.86 1.20 5.02
CA THR A 815 -40.69 0.83 4.21
C THR A 815 -41.08 -0.14 3.12
N VAL A 816 -40.48 0.02 1.94
CA VAL A 816 -40.51 -0.99 0.86
C VAL A 816 -39.32 -1.94 1.00
N SER A 817 -39.50 -3.19 0.58
CA SER A 817 -38.40 -4.15 0.55
C SER A 817 -37.36 -3.72 -0.48
N GLU A 818 -36.16 -3.40 -0.02
CA GLU A 818 -34.98 -3.20 -0.87
C GLU A 818 -33.99 -4.34 -0.58
N GLY A 819 -33.14 -4.70 -1.55
CA GLY A 819 -32.06 -5.69 -1.36
C GLY A 819 -30.99 -5.31 -0.31
N ARG A 820 -31.22 -4.26 0.49
CA ARG A 820 -30.40 -3.83 1.62
C ARG A 820 -31.17 -4.05 2.91
N THR A 821 -30.55 -4.67 3.89
CA THR A 821 -31.17 -4.91 5.20
C THR A 821 -30.96 -3.74 6.14
N ALA A 822 -31.94 -3.48 7.02
CA ALA A 822 -31.76 -2.55 8.12
C ALA A 822 -30.64 -3.01 9.07
N SER A 823 -29.94 -2.07 9.68
CA SER A 823 -28.94 -2.39 10.70
C SER A 823 -29.00 -1.40 11.86
N SER A 824 -28.70 -1.85 13.06
CA SER A 824 -28.67 -1.02 14.25
C SER A 824 -27.66 -1.56 15.27
N GLY A 825 -26.91 -0.66 15.89
CA GLY A 825 -25.97 -0.97 16.95
C GLY A 825 -26.05 0.01 18.12
N GLU A 826 -25.54 -0.44 19.26
CA GLU A 826 -25.45 0.35 20.49
C GLU A 826 -24.07 0.18 21.12
N ASP A 827 -23.45 1.29 21.51
CA ASP A 827 -22.19 1.30 22.23
C ASP A 827 -22.33 2.01 23.58
N LYS A 828 -21.78 1.42 24.64
CA LYS A 828 -21.72 2.00 25.98
C LYS A 828 -20.30 1.97 26.48
N SER A 829 -19.81 3.09 26.96
CA SER A 829 -18.49 3.18 27.59
C SER A 829 -18.58 3.83 28.97
N TYR A 830 -18.03 3.13 29.95
CA TYR A 830 -17.91 3.57 31.34
C TYR A 830 -16.44 3.78 31.63
N GLN A 831 -16.10 4.93 32.21
CA GLN A 831 -14.76 5.21 32.69
C GLN A 831 -14.83 5.89 34.05
N LEU A 832 -14.19 5.27 35.04
CA LEU A 832 -14.00 5.83 36.38
C LEU A 832 -12.50 5.91 36.61
N SER A 833 -12.01 7.05 37.07
CA SER A 833 -10.62 7.16 37.49
C SER A 833 -10.48 8.01 38.74
N SER A 834 -9.62 7.59 39.64
CA SER A 834 -9.24 8.30 40.85
C SER A 834 -7.74 8.16 41.05
N GLY A 835 -7.21 8.68 42.15
CA GLY A 835 -5.83 8.46 42.50
C GLY A 835 -5.51 8.91 43.89
N PHE A 836 -4.30 8.64 44.32
CA PHE A 836 -3.79 9.01 45.63
C PHE A 836 -2.46 9.74 45.45
N SER A 837 -2.34 10.94 46.02
CA SER A 837 -1.10 11.69 46.17
C SER A 837 -0.64 11.65 47.62
N PHE A 838 0.04 10.58 48.01
CA PHE A 838 0.57 10.44 49.37
C PHE A 838 1.80 11.35 49.56
N LEU A 839 1.78 12.18 50.61
CA LEU A 839 2.87 13.08 51.03
C LEU A 839 3.40 14.05 49.94
N GLY A 840 2.63 14.23 48.85
CA GLY A 840 2.97 15.10 47.73
C GLY A 840 4.07 14.58 46.79
N GLY A 841 4.59 13.37 47.03
CA GLY A 841 5.64 12.74 46.23
C GLY A 841 5.19 11.46 45.52
N LEU A 842 4.45 10.57 46.19
CA LEU A 842 3.91 9.36 45.56
C LEU A 842 2.56 9.65 44.92
N SER A 843 2.44 9.44 43.60
CA SER A 843 1.22 9.64 42.83
C SER A 843 0.75 8.33 42.19
N THR A 844 -0.29 7.74 42.78
CA THR A 844 -1.03 6.59 42.25
C THR A 844 -2.26 7.08 41.49
N THR A 845 -2.56 6.45 40.36
CA THR A 845 -3.78 6.65 39.58
C THR A 845 -4.41 5.28 39.36
N VAL A 846 -5.70 5.18 39.61
CA VAL A 846 -6.48 3.95 39.49
C VAL A 846 -7.60 4.22 38.50
N GLN A 847 -7.75 3.37 37.49
CA GLN A 847 -8.71 3.56 36.41
C GLN A 847 -9.45 2.25 36.09
N PHE A 848 -10.77 2.38 35.96
CA PHE A 848 -11.69 1.37 35.43
C PHE A 848 -12.19 1.85 34.07
N ARG A 849 -12.12 1.00 33.05
CA ARG A 849 -12.76 1.25 31.75
C ARG A 849 -13.55 0.02 31.33
N GLN A 850 -14.79 0.21 30.89
CA GLN A 850 -15.58 -0.84 30.27
C GLN A 850 -16.24 -0.31 29.00
N LYS A 851 -16.10 -1.03 27.89
CA LYS A 851 -16.75 -0.73 26.62
C LYS A 851 -17.58 -1.94 26.20
N ILE A 852 -18.86 -1.72 25.94
CA ILE A 852 -19.81 -2.72 25.48
C ILE A 852 -20.31 -2.27 24.12
N THR A 853 -20.17 -3.09 23.09
CA THR A 853 -20.77 -2.87 21.76
C THR A 853 -21.72 -4.02 21.46
N ARG A 854 -22.94 -3.71 21.05
CA ARG A 854 -24.00 -4.69 20.78
C ARG A 854 -24.61 -4.45 19.41
N ASP A 855 -24.68 -5.51 18.61
CA ASP A 855 -25.50 -5.55 17.40
C ASP A 855 -26.97 -5.74 17.82
N LEU A 856 -27.86 -4.80 17.44
CA LEU A 856 -29.30 -4.89 17.71
C LEU A 856 -30.03 -5.54 16.52
N VAL A 857 -29.76 -5.01 15.33
CA VAL A 857 -30.30 -5.50 14.04
C VAL A 857 -29.14 -5.61 13.06
N LYS A 858 -28.99 -6.77 12.41
CA LYS A 858 -27.90 -7.05 11.47
C LYS A 858 -28.28 -8.27 10.62
N GLN A 859 -27.76 -8.36 9.40
CA GLN A 859 -27.85 -9.57 8.58
C GLN A 859 -26.75 -10.56 9.00
N GLY A 860 -27.15 -11.79 9.33
CA GLY A 860 -26.26 -12.81 9.93
C GLY A 860 -26.13 -12.65 11.45
N SER A 861 -25.16 -13.36 12.04
CA SER A 861 -25.03 -13.42 13.50
C SER A 861 -24.73 -12.07 14.15
N ARG A 862 -25.45 -11.79 15.23
CA ARG A 862 -25.35 -10.58 16.05
C ARG A 862 -24.36 -10.81 17.18
N TYR A 863 -23.46 -9.86 17.40
CA TYR A 863 -22.44 -9.99 18.44
C TYR A 863 -22.57 -8.96 19.54
N LYS A 864 -22.19 -9.37 20.76
CA LYS A 864 -21.96 -8.49 21.90
C LYS A 864 -20.50 -8.58 22.30
N ASN A 865 -19.75 -7.51 22.08
CA ASN A 865 -18.36 -7.41 22.51
C ASN A 865 -18.27 -6.63 23.81
N VAL A 866 -17.61 -7.20 24.81
CA VAL A 866 -17.35 -6.58 26.10
C VAL A 866 -15.85 -6.47 26.28
N SER A 867 -15.34 -5.25 26.43
CA SER A 867 -13.95 -5.01 26.82
C SER A 867 -13.92 -4.33 28.18
N THR A 868 -13.29 -4.99 29.15
CA THR A 868 -13.15 -4.49 30.53
C THR A 868 -11.66 -4.34 30.82
N SER A 869 -11.21 -3.13 31.17
CA SER A 869 -9.87 -2.85 31.68
C SER A 869 -9.96 -2.54 33.17
N TRP A 870 -9.58 -3.51 34.01
CA TRP A 870 -9.54 -3.36 35.46
C TRP A 870 -8.70 -4.46 36.12
N PRO A 871 -7.84 -4.13 37.09
CA PRO A 871 -7.45 -2.76 37.45
C PRO A 871 -6.42 -2.19 36.46
N ASP A 872 -6.51 -0.88 36.18
CA ASP A 872 -5.46 -0.10 35.51
C ASP A 872 -4.85 0.86 36.54
N LEU A 873 -3.61 0.59 36.92
CA LEU A 873 -2.87 1.22 38.00
C LEU A 873 -1.62 1.87 37.44
N SER A 874 -1.41 3.15 37.73
CA SER A 874 -0.17 3.86 37.41
C SER A 874 0.38 4.52 38.67
N ILE A 875 1.56 4.10 39.09
CA ILE A 875 2.26 4.62 40.27
C ILE A 875 3.50 5.35 39.78
N SER A 876 3.69 6.58 40.24
CA SER A 876 4.86 7.40 39.93
C SER A 876 5.35 8.12 41.17
N ILE A 877 6.68 8.17 41.35
CA ILE A 877 7.30 8.91 42.44
C ILE A 877 7.83 10.24 41.90
N ARG A 878 7.55 11.32 42.63
CA ARG A 878 7.95 12.71 42.39
C ARG A 878 8.43 13.32 43.71
N LYS A 879 9.00 14.53 43.67
CA LYS A 879 9.52 15.23 44.84
C LYS A 879 8.50 15.34 45.98
N PHE A 880 8.89 14.89 47.17
CA PHE A 880 8.08 15.00 48.39
C PHE A 880 8.09 16.44 48.92
N ARG A 881 6.92 17.00 49.22
CA ARG A 881 6.80 18.41 49.66
C ARG A 881 6.75 18.56 51.19
N ARG A 882 6.36 17.50 51.92
CA ARG A 882 5.91 17.59 53.33
C ARG A 882 6.79 16.86 54.38
N PHE A 883 7.88 16.18 54.03
CA PHE A 883 8.82 15.64 55.03
C PHE A 883 9.61 16.80 55.70
N PRO A 884 9.74 16.88 57.04
CA PRO A 884 10.64 17.85 57.67
C PRO A 884 12.07 17.33 57.88
N LEU A 885 12.26 16.01 58.08
CA LEU A 885 13.55 15.44 58.50
C LEU A 885 14.43 14.85 57.36
N ILE A 886 13.84 14.40 56.25
CA ILE A 886 14.57 13.68 55.16
C ILE A 886 14.34 14.34 53.78
N LYS A 887 13.70 15.51 53.76
CA LYS A 887 13.24 16.19 52.54
C LYS A 887 14.36 16.71 51.66
N GLU A 888 15.49 17.14 52.22
CA GLU A 888 16.63 17.55 51.40
C GLU A 888 17.33 16.37 50.74
N LEU A 889 17.61 15.31 51.50
CA LEU A 889 18.28 14.10 51.00
C LEU A 889 17.43 13.38 49.94
N ILE A 890 16.15 13.12 50.23
CA ILE A 890 15.26 12.38 49.32
C ILE A 890 14.91 13.21 48.07
N ASN A 891 14.71 14.53 48.17
CA ASN A 891 14.39 15.32 46.97
C ASN A 891 15.59 15.55 46.06
N LYS A 892 16.82 15.62 46.60
CA LYS A 892 18.05 15.56 45.80
C LYS A 892 18.15 14.22 45.06
N PHE A 893 17.81 13.11 45.72
CA PHE A 893 17.78 11.79 45.09
C PHE A 893 16.67 11.67 44.03
N ILE A 894 15.48 12.23 44.25
CA ILE A 894 14.35 12.15 43.29
C ILE A 894 14.54 13.04 42.05
N ASP A 895 15.32 14.12 42.12
CA ASP A 895 15.80 14.83 40.91
C ASP A 895 16.63 13.93 39.98
N VAL A 896 17.24 12.92 40.58
CA VAL A 896 18.14 11.94 39.95
C VAL A 896 17.44 10.58 39.80
N PHE A 897 16.28 10.31 40.40
CA PHE A 897 15.61 9.00 40.36
C PHE A 897 14.09 9.18 40.34
N SER A 898 13.47 9.05 39.16
CA SER A 898 12.02 9.16 38.99
C SER A 898 11.36 7.83 38.59
N PRO A 899 11.17 6.88 39.53
CA PRO A 899 10.62 5.59 39.20
C PRO A 899 9.12 5.68 38.85
N ARG A 900 8.72 4.90 37.85
CA ARG A 900 7.33 4.71 37.43
C ARG A 900 7.04 3.23 37.22
N THR A 901 5.88 2.78 37.66
CA THR A 901 5.34 1.46 37.38
C THR A 901 3.89 1.58 36.93
N ASN A 902 3.50 0.77 35.95
CA ASN A 902 2.14 0.67 35.45
C ASN A 902 1.74 -0.81 35.44
N TYR A 903 0.50 -1.09 35.82
CA TYR A 903 -0.14 -2.39 35.73
C TYR A 903 -1.50 -2.20 35.06
N GLY A 904 -1.83 -3.02 34.07
CA GLY A 904 -3.14 -3.01 33.43
C GLY A 904 -3.58 -4.41 33.05
N ARG A 905 -4.77 -4.79 33.49
CA ARG A 905 -5.46 -6.01 33.04
C ARG A 905 -6.61 -5.65 32.11
N GLN A 906 -6.64 -6.24 30.91
CA GLN A 906 -7.72 -6.10 29.93
C GLN A 906 -8.31 -7.47 29.60
N THR A 907 -9.63 -7.59 29.73
CA THR A 907 -10.40 -8.74 29.26
C THR A 907 -11.24 -8.29 28.07
N LYS A 908 -11.21 -9.04 26.97
CA LYS A 908 -12.08 -8.87 25.80
C LYS A 908 -12.86 -10.15 25.58
N GLU A 909 -14.17 -10.06 25.52
CA GLU A 909 -15.07 -11.19 25.31
C GLU A 909 -16.02 -10.86 24.16
N GLN A 910 -16.16 -11.79 23.23
CA GLN A 910 -17.13 -11.71 22.14
C GLN A 910 -18.18 -12.81 22.32
N TYR A 911 -19.42 -12.41 22.54
CA TYR A 911 -20.57 -13.29 22.65
C TYR A 911 -21.35 -13.30 21.34
N ASP A 912 -21.76 -14.49 20.90
CA ASP A 912 -22.82 -14.63 19.91
C ASP A 912 -24.17 -14.43 20.60
N ILE A 913 -24.94 -13.43 20.17
CA ILE A 913 -26.25 -13.12 20.75
C ILE A 913 -27.30 -14.15 20.31
N ASP A 914 -27.15 -14.69 19.10
CA ASP A 914 -28.10 -15.65 18.53
C ASP A 914 -27.80 -17.06 19.04
N GLY A 915 -26.51 -17.44 19.12
CA GLY A 915 -26.06 -18.72 19.66
C GLY A 915 -26.02 -18.79 21.20
N GLY A 916 -25.95 -17.65 21.90
CA GLY A 916 -25.95 -17.60 23.36
C GLY A 916 -24.64 -18.02 24.05
N PHE A 917 -23.57 -18.29 23.29
CA PHE A 917 -22.27 -18.73 23.79
C PHE A 917 -21.14 -17.74 23.48
N LEU A 918 -20.02 -17.93 24.18
CA LEU A 918 -18.79 -17.17 24.00
C LEU A 918 -18.02 -17.70 22.78
N ARG A 919 -17.59 -16.80 21.88
CA ARG A 919 -16.84 -17.16 20.66
C ARG A 919 -15.33 -16.97 20.81
N SER A 920 -14.94 -15.94 21.55
CA SER A 920 -13.54 -15.68 21.85
C SER A 920 -13.38 -14.89 23.13
N ARG A 921 -12.31 -15.20 23.86
CA ARG A 921 -11.92 -14.47 25.07
C ARG A 921 -10.43 -14.23 25.07
N SER A 922 -10.04 -13.00 25.35
CA SER A 922 -8.65 -12.56 25.40
C SER A 922 -8.40 -11.85 26.72
N VAL A 923 -7.43 -12.32 27.48
CA VAL A 923 -7.00 -11.72 28.75
C VAL A 923 -5.56 -11.27 28.60
N THR A 924 -5.34 -9.96 28.61
CA THR A 924 -4.01 -9.36 28.55
C THR A 924 -3.67 -8.70 29.87
N ILE A 925 -2.56 -9.11 30.49
CA ILE A 925 -1.95 -8.47 31.65
C ILE A 925 -0.69 -7.77 31.17
N SER A 926 -0.64 -6.46 31.36
CA SER A 926 0.45 -5.60 30.89
C SER A 926 1.08 -4.85 32.06
N HIS A 927 2.39 -4.96 32.17
CA HIS A 927 3.23 -4.15 33.04
C HIS A 927 4.08 -3.25 32.16
N SER A 928 3.53 -2.11 31.73
CA SER A 928 4.11 -1.25 30.70
C SER A 928 4.27 0.19 31.18
N PRO A 929 5.36 0.55 31.89
CA PRO A 929 6.47 -0.32 32.29
C PRO A 929 6.24 -0.98 33.67
N LEU A 930 6.79 -2.17 33.91
CA LEU A 930 6.87 -2.78 35.23
C LEU A 930 7.72 -1.92 36.16
N LEU A 931 8.85 -1.45 35.65
CA LEU A 931 9.69 -0.46 36.31
C LEU A 931 10.35 0.38 35.22
N SER A 932 10.22 1.69 35.32
CA SER A 932 11.00 2.64 34.53
C SER A 932 11.70 3.59 35.47
N VAL A 933 13.00 3.74 35.29
CA VAL A 933 13.86 4.61 36.06
C VAL A 933 14.53 5.59 35.10
N ASN A 934 14.55 6.86 35.47
CA ASN A 934 15.32 7.88 34.78
C ASN A 934 16.31 8.50 35.76
N PHE A 935 17.59 8.45 35.40
CA PHE A 935 18.73 8.98 36.10
C PHE A 935 19.29 10.21 35.41
N LYS A 936 19.40 11.31 36.16
CA LYS A 936 20.08 12.54 35.73
C LYS A 936 21.30 12.76 36.62
N VAL A 937 22.39 12.05 36.31
CA VAL A 937 23.57 11.98 37.17
C VAL A 937 24.38 13.29 37.14
N LEU A 938 24.45 13.97 35.98
CA LEU A 938 25.10 15.28 35.79
C LEU A 938 24.29 16.14 34.79
N ARG A 939 24.56 17.47 34.71
CA ARG A 939 23.84 18.38 33.78
C ARG A 939 23.81 17.92 32.31
N SER A 940 24.71 17.02 31.91
CA SER A 940 24.88 16.51 30.55
C SER A 940 24.68 14.99 30.38
N LEU A 941 24.54 14.20 31.45
CA LEU A 941 24.38 12.74 31.39
C LEU A 941 22.96 12.34 31.84
N SER A 942 22.24 11.62 30.97
CA SER A 942 20.96 11.00 31.32
C SER A 942 20.97 9.51 31.01
N LEU A 943 20.44 8.71 31.92
CA LEU A 943 20.33 7.25 31.80
C LEU A 943 18.87 6.89 32.07
N SER A 944 18.21 6.17 31.17
CA SER A 944 16.87 5.64 31.41
C SER A 944 16.82 4.14 31.21
N SER A 945 16.27 3.43 32.18
CA SER A 945 16.06 1.99 32.14
C SER A 945 14.56 1.70 32.23
N THR A 946 14.06 0.79 31.41
CA THR A 946 12.65 0.43 31.32
C THR A 946 12.52 -1.08 31.16
N TYR A 947 11.74 -1.71 32.04
CA TYR A 947 11.36 -3.11 31.93
C TYR A 947 9.87 -3.23 31.71
N THR A 948 9.48 -3.96 30.67
CA THR A 948 8.10 -4.22 30.26
C THR A 948 7.83 -5.72 30.24
N LEU A 949 6.71 -6.14 30.82
CA LEU A 949 6.24 -7.52 30.80
C LEU A 949 4.78 -7.56 30.34
N THR A 950 4.48 -8.34 29.32
CA THR A 950 3.10 -8.54 28.84
C THR A 950 2.80 -10.02 28.74
N LYS A 951 1.69 -10.45 29.34
CA LYS A 951 1.15 -11.82 29.25
C LYS A 951 -0.22 -11.75 28.60
N SER A 952 -0.44 -12.55 27.55
CA SER A 952 -1.73 -12.68 26.86
C SER A 952 -2.18 -14.13 26.89
N GLU A 953 -3.45 -14.35 27.16
CA GLU A 953 -4.12 -15.65 27.03
C GLU A 953 -5.33 -15.46 26.12
N ASP A 954 -5.32 -16.17 24.99
CA ASP A 954 -6.30 -16.04 23.93
C ASP A 954 -7.01 -17.39 23.72
N GLU A 955 -8.31 -17.41 23.98
CA GLU A 955 -9.19 -18.58 23.88
C GLU A 955 -10.12 -18.42 22.67
N LYS A 956 -10.22 -19.47 21.85
CA LYS A 956 -11.13 -19.56 20.71
C LYS A 956 -12.10 -20.72 20.89
N TYR A 957 -13.35 -20.47 20.52
CA TYR A 957 -14.44 -21.44 20.58
C TYR A 957 -15.03 -21.65 19.19
N ASN A 958 -15.60 -22.84 18.97
CA ASN A 958 -16.24 -23.21 17.71
C ASN A 958 -17.46 -22.29 17.43
N PRO A 959 -17.58 -21.74 16.21
CA PRO A 959 -18.65 -20.80 15.88
C PRO A 959 -20.07 -21.39 15.86
N THR A 960 -20.21 -22.72 15.78
CA THR A 960 -21.51 -23.41 15.69
C THR A 960 -21.90 -24.08 17.00
N THR A 961 -20.94 -24.72 17.69
CA THR A 961 -21.23 -25.52 18.91
C THR A 961 -20.86 -24.82 20.21
N GLY A 962 -20.09 -23.73 20.17
CA GLY A 962 -19.56 -23.07 21.36
C GLY A 962 -18.53 -23.87 22.15
N ALA A 963 -18.09 -25.04 21.63
CA ALA A 963 -17.07 -25.86 22.26
C ALA A 963 -15.69 -25.20 22.19
N PHE A 964 -14.86 -25.42 23.20
CA PHE A 964 -13.48 -24.93 23.23
C PHE A 964 -12.67 -25.55 22.07
N GLN A 965 -11.96 -24.71 21.30
CA GLN A 965 -11.18 -25.15 20.13
C GLN A 965 -9.68 -25.09 20.42
N SER A 966 -9.20 -23.93 20.87
CA SER A 966 -7.77 -23.70 21.10
C SER A 966 -7.52 -22.58 22.09
N GLN A 967 -6.38 -22.64 22.76
CA GLN A 967 -5.86 -21.59 23.62
C GLN A 967 -4.41 -21.28 23.25
N THR A 968 -4.04 -20.01 23.32
CA THR A 968 -2.68 -19.56 23.10
C THR A 968 -2.25 -18.67 24.26
N ARG A 969 -1.05 -18.93 24.79
CA ARG A 969 -0.41 -18.14 25.84
C ARG A 969 0.83 -17.49 25.26
N THR A 970 0.94 -16.18 25.39
CA THR A 970 2.09 -15.42 24.91
C THR A 970 2.66 -14.58 26.03
N GLU A 971 3.95 -14.74 26.32
CA GLU A 971 4.71 -13.93 27.25
C GLU A 971 5.77 -13.13 26.50
N ARG A 972 5.74 -11.80 26.67
CA ARG A 972 6.73 -10.88 26.10
C ARG A 972 7.42 -10.09 27.20
N LYS A 973 8.75 -10.15 27.22
CA LYS A 973 9.64 -9.41 28.12
C LYS A 973 10.47 -8.46 27.28
N SER A 974 10.58 -7.21 27.71
CA SER A 974 11.42 -6.22 27.05
C SER A 974 12.13 -5.36 28.08
N ILE A 975 13.46 -5.38 28.07
CA ILE A 975 14.33 -4.54 28.87
C ILE A 975 15.01 -3.56 27.91
N GLY A 976 14.93 -2.26 28.20
CA GLY A 976 15.64 -1.23 27.44
C GLY A 976 16.39 -0.32 28.39
N VAL A 977 17.68 -0.10 28.13
CA VAL A 977 18.55 0.81 28.87
C VAL A 977 19.15 1.78 27.86
N SER A 978 18.85 3.07 27.98
CA SER A 978 19.40 4.11 27.13
C SER A 978 20.21 5.10 27.94
N THR A 979 21.42 5.41 27.49
CA THR A 979 22.33 6.38 28.09
C THR A 979 22.60 7.45 27.06
N SER A 980 22.51 8.72 27.43
CA SER A 980 22.90 9.83 26.56
C SER A 980 23.74 10.86 27.30
N TYR A 981 24.84 11.26 26.67
CA TYR A 981 25.77 12.25 27.17
C TYR A 981 25.95 13.37 26.15
N LYS A 982 25.75 14.62 26.57
CA LYS A 982 25.90 15.80 25.71
C LYS A 982 26.96 16.75 26.25
N PHE A 983 28.06 16.89 25.53
CA PHE A 983 29.14 17.80 25.88
C PHE A 983 29.22 18.97 24.90
N SER A 984 29.50 20.18 25.40
CA SER A 984 29.63 21.41 24.62
C SER A 984 30.78 22.23 25.18
N ALA A 985 31.88 22.35 24.42
CA ALA A 985 33.03 23.18 24.80
C ALA A 985 33.08 24.46 23.96
N PRO A 986 32.78 25.65 24.52
CA PRO A 986 32.90 26.92 23.80
C PRO A 986 34.34 27.47 23.91
N GLY A 987 35.30 26.78 23.29
CA GLY A 987 36.68 27.29 23.14
C GLY A 987 36.85 27.89 21.75
N GLY A 988 37.01 29.21 21.65
CA GLY A 988 37.32 29.89 20.39
C GLY A 988 38.82 29.89 20.09
N ILE A 989 39.19 30.00 18.81
CA ILE A 989 40.58 30.21 18.37
C ILE A 989 40.77 31.72 18.14
N SER A 990 41.84 32.30 18.68
CA SER A 990 42.23 33.68 18.34
C SER A 990 43.07 33.67 17.06
N VAL A 991 42.52 34.18 15.96
CA VAL A 991 43.25 34.40 14.71
C VAL A 991 43.72 35.86 14.68
N PRO A 992 45.02 36.16 14.53
CA PRO A 992 45.48 37.53 14.36
C PRO A 992 44.82 38.17 13.13
N LEU A 993 44.45 39.46 13.23
CA LEU A 993 43.66 40.29 12.30
C LEU A 993 42.12 40.16 12.28
N PHE A 994 41.46 39.11 12.80
CA PHE A 994 39.99 38.97 12.70
C PHE A 994 39.21 38.76 14.02
N GLY A 995 39.87 38.89 15.17
CA GLY A 995 39.21 38.77 16.48
C GLY A 995 38.84 37.33 16.86
N LYS A 996 38.29 37.14 18.07
CA LYS A 996 37.98 35.82 18.62
C LYS A 996 36.75 35.20 17.94
N ILE A 997 36.94 34.21 17.07
CA ILE A 997 35.83 33.40 16.53
C ILE A 997 35.47 32.32 17.55
N ARG A 998 34.23 32.37 18.08
CA ARG A 998 33.70 31.38 19.04
C ARG A 998 32.96 30.27 18.30
N PHE A 999 33.52 29.08 18.24
CA PHE A 999 32.81 27.89 17.80
C PHE A 999 32.13 27.21 19.00
N LYS A 1000 30.89 26.75 18.82
CA LYS A 1000 30.21 25.85 19.77
C LYS A 1000 30.27 24.45 19.19
N SER A 1001 31.33 23.70 19.46
CA SER A 1001 31.35 22.27 19.15
C SER A 1001 30.44 21.55 20.16
N THR A 1002 29.56 20.69 19.65
CA THR A 1002 28.69 19.85 20.49
C THR A 1002 28.85 18.39 20.10
N MET A 1003 29.18 17.56 21.08
CA MET A 1003 29.25 16.11 20.95
C MET A 1003 28.04 15.50 21.68
N ASN A 1004 27.29 14.64 21.00
CA ASN A 1004 26.25 13.82 21.63
C ASN A 1004 26.62 12.35 21.46
N ILE A 1005 26.72 11.63 22.57
CA ILE A 1005 26.90 10.19 22.63
C ILE A 1005 25.59 9.60 23.14
N SER A 1006 25.03 8.61 22.44
CA SER A 1006 23.91 7.82 22.92
C SER A 1006 24.22 6.33 22.81
N VAL A 1007 23.90 5.57 23.84
CA VAL A 1007 24.04 4.10 23.88
C VAL A 1007 22.70 3.52 24.29
N ASP A 1008 22.12 2.70 23.43
CA ASP A 1008 20.83 2.05 23.59
C ASP A 1008 21.00 0.54 23.63
N VAL A 1009 20.81 -0.06 24.80
CA VAL A 1009 20.82 -1.50 25.03
C VAL A 1009 19.37 -2.00 25.12
N LYS A 1010 19.00 -3.04 24.38
CA LYS A 1010 17.66 -3.59 24.37
C LYS A 1010 17.71 -5.12 24.39
N LYS A 1011 16.94 -5.76 25.26
CA LYS A 1011 16.71 -7.21 25.28
C LYS A 1011 15.23 -7.51 25.18
N ASN A 1012 14.80 -8.19 24.13
CA ASN A 1012 13.42 -8.63 23.92
C ASN A 1012 13.38 -10.15 23.98
N ALA A 1013 12.42 -10.72 24.69
CA ALA A 1013 12.15 -12.15 24.67
C ALA A 1013 10.65 -12.38 24.47
N SER A 1014 10.30 -13.34 23.63
CA SER A 1014 8.92 -13.70 23.32
C SER A 1014 8.78 -15.21 23.29
N ARG A 1015 7.96 -15.74 24.19
CA ARG A 1015 7.60 -17.16 24.25
C ARG A 1015 6.11 -17.32 24.03
N SER A 1016 5.72 -18.24 23.16
CA SER A 1016 4.33 -18.52 22.84
C SER A 1016 4.06 -20.02 22.87
N GLU A 1017 3.02 -20.42 23.59
CA GLU A 1017 2.57 -21.80 23.74
C GLU A 1017 1.13 -21.91 23.26
N SER A 1018 0.80 -22.99 22.57
CA SER A 1018 -0.54 -23.25 22.05
C SER A 1018 -1.05 -24.60 22.51
N LYS A 1019 -2.35 -24.68 22.78
CA LYS A 1019 -3.06 -25.89 23.18
C LYS A 1019 -4.28 -26.05 22.29
N ARG A 1020 -4.46 -27.23 21.69
CA ARG A 1020 -5.69 -27.63 20.99
C ARG A 1020 -6.57 -28.46 21.93
N ALA A 1021 -7.88 -28.50 21.65
CA ALA A 1021 -8.81 -29.34 22.43
C ALA A 1021 -8.30 -30.79 22.54
N GLY A 1022 -8.27 -31.33 23.76
CA GLY A 1022 -7.81 -32.70 24.04
C GLY A 1022 -6.29 -32.94 24.02
N LYS A 1023 -5.45 -31.95 23.66
CA LYS A 1023 -3.98 -32.09 23.62
C LYS A 1023 -3.27 -31.26 24.70
N GLY A 1024 -1.99 -31.57 24.96
CA GLY A 1024 -1.10 -30.80 25.83
C GLY A 1024 -0.70 -29.43 25.27
N TRP A 1025 0.13 -28.70 26.02
CA TRP A 1025 0.72 -27.44 25.55
C TRP A 1025 1.91 -27.72 24.65
N VAL A 1026 1.97 -27.05 23.50
CA VAL A 1026 3.08 -27.15 22.54
C VAL A 1026 3.68 -25.76 22.35
N ILE A 1027 5.01 -25.65 22.45
CA ILE A 1027 5.73 -24.40 22.19
C ILE A 1027 5.60 -24.10 20.69
N SER A 1028 5.14 -22.89 20.38
CA SER A 1028 4.94 -22.41 19.00
C SER A 1028 5.99 -21.39 18.59
N THR A 1029 6.63 -20.72 19.56
CA THR A 1029 7.68 -19.72 19.32
C THR A 1029 8.48 -19.52 20.61
N ASP A 1030 9.80 -19.49 20.53
CA ASP A 1030 10.67 -19.00 21.60
C ASP A 1030 11.84 -18.21 21.01
N LYS A 1031 11.77 -16.88 21.11
CA LYS A 1031 12.73 -15.96 20.49
C LYS A 1031 13.30 -14.97 21.49
N SER A 1032 14.60 -14.71 21.41
CA SER A 1032 15.32 -13.71 22.19
C SER A 1032 16.16 -12.83 21.29
N ASP A 1033 16.10 -11.52 21.46
CA ASP A 1033 16.85 -10.51 20.70
C ASP A 1033 17.54 -9.56 21.68
N PHE A 1034 18.85 -9.47 21.60
CA PHE A 1034 19.69 -8.56 22.37
C PHE A 1034 20.39 -7.60 21.40
N SER A 1035 20.31 -6.31 21.65
CA SER A 1035 20.99 -5.29 20.84
C SER A 1035 21.62 -4.21 21.69
N VAL A 1036 22.76 -3.71 21.23
CA VAL A 1036 23.49 -2.55 21.76
C VAL A 1036 23.80 -1.63 20.58
N ASN A 1037 23.16 -0.45 20.57
CA ASN A 1037 23.36 0.56 19.54
C ASN A 1037 24.04 1.77 20.15
N THR A 1038 25.23 2.10 19.67
CA THR A 1038 25.98 3.29 20.07
C THR A 1038 25.99 4.28 18.92
N ASN A 1039 25.65 5.54 19.19
CA ASN A 1039 25.68 6.63 18.21
C ASN A 1039 26.42 7.82 18.81
N ILE A 1040 27.52 8.19 18.17
CA ILE A 1040 28.35 9.33 18.52
C ILE A 1040 28.20 10.34 17.39
N SER A 1041 27.74 11.55 17.70
CA SER A 1041 27.62 12.64 16.74
C SER A 1041 28.41 13.85 17.21
N TYR A 1042 29.20 14.43 16.32
CA TYR A 1042 30.01 15.60 16.55
C TYR A 1042 29.67 16.68 15.50
N THR A 1043 29.29 17.86 15.97
CA THR A 1043 29.05 19.02 15.10
C THR A 1043 30.31 19.86 15.04
N PHE A 1044 31.04 19.78 13.93
CA PHE A 1044 32.27 20.53 13.68
C PHE A 1044 31.96 22.01 13.37
N SER A 1045 30.92 22.27 12.56
CA SER A 1045 30.44 23.62 12.23
C SER A 1045 28.93 23.61 11.93
N GLN A 1046 28.33 24.76 11.57
CA GLN A 1046 26.94 24.79 11.09
C GLN A 1046 26.76 24.02 9.76
N GLN A 1047 27.85 23.84 9.00
CA GLN A 1047 27.89 23.20 7.70
C GLN A 1047 28.41 21.76 7.75
N ILE A 1048 29.19 21.38 8.77
CA ILE A 1048 29.83 20.06 8.85
C ILE A 1048 29.43 19.34 10.14
N LYS A 1049 28.85 18.15 9.99
CA LYS A 1049 28.61 17.19 11.07
C LYS A 1049 29.24 15.87 10.70
N GLY A 1050 29.77 15.16 11.68
CA GLY A 1050 30.17 13.77 11.49
C GLY A 1050 29.74 12.93 12.68
N GLY A 1051 29.82 11.63 12.52
CA GLY A 1051 29.49 10.72 13.58
C GLY A 1051 29.96 9.30 13.32
N LEU A 1052 29.86 8.50 14.36
CA LEU A 1052 30.14 7.07 14.37
C LEU A 1052 28.92 6.37 14.92
N ARG A 1053 28.47 5.31 14.23
CA ARG A 1053 27.44 4.40 14.70
C ARG A 1053 28.04 3.01 14.83
N ALA A 1054 27.81 2.37 15.96
CA ALA A 1054 28.18 0.99 16.18
C ALA A 1054 26.95 0.21 16.63
N GLY A 1055 26.65 -0.90 15.96
CA GLY A 1055 25.54 -1.79 16.30
C GLY A 1055 26.05 -3.18 16.61
N TRP A 1056 25.63 -3.74 17.74
CA TRP A 1056 25.81 -5.13 18.11
C TRP A 1056 24.43 -5.73 18.30
N GLN A 1057 24.08 -6.79 17.57
CA GLN A 1057 22.81 -7.49 17.73
C GLN A 1057 23.03 -9.00 17.75
N ASP A 1058 22.41 -9.68 18.72
CA ASP A 1058 22.37 -11.13 18.86
C ASP A 1058 20.91 -11.57 18.93
N SER A 1059 20.46 -12.31 17.92
CA SER A 1059 19.10 -12.88 17.86
C SER A 1059 19.18 -14.40 17.97
N SER A 1060 18.45 -14.98 18.91
CA SER A 1060 18.26 -16.43 19.07
C SER A 1060 16.81 -16.82 18.80
N ASP A 1061 16.60 -17.85 18.00
CA ASP A 1061 15.37 -18.63 17.90
C ASP A 1061 15.59 -19.97 18.60
N ASN A 1062 15.32 -20.02 19.91
CA ASN A 1062 15.53 -21.20 20.74
C ASN A 1062 14.64 -22.37 20.28
N PHE A 1063 13.49 -22.10 19.64
CA PHE A 1063 12.63 -23.15 19.11
C PHE A 1063 13.28 -23.91 17.95
N ARG A 1064 14.12 -23.23 17.16
CA ARG A 1064 14.85 -23.82 16.03
C ARG A 1064 16.36 -23.94 16.28
N ASN A 1065 16.80 -23.71 17.51
CA ASN A 1065 18.21 -23.67 17.88
C ASN A 1065 19.11 -22.79 16.96
N ARG A 1066 18.59 -21.65 16.47
CA ARG A 1066 19.32 -20.77 15.53
C ARG A 1066 19.75 -19.46 16.18
N ASN A 1067 21.04 -19.14 16.06
CA ASN A 1067 21.64 -17.90 16.55
C ASN A 1067 22.17 -17.07 15.38
N ASN A 1068 21.91 -15.75 15.41
CA ASN A 1068 22.44 -14.81 14.44
C ASN A 1068 23.12 -13.65 15.16
N HIS A 1069 24.34 -13.34 14.74
CA HIS A 1069 25.17 -12.28 15.27
C HIS A 1069 25.44 -11.24 14.18
N SER A 1070 24.99 -10.00 14.40
CA SER A 1070 25.29 -8.87 13.53
C SER A 1070 26.13 -7.84 14.25
N ARG A 1071 27.19 -7.37 13.59
CA ARG A 1071 28.08 -6.32 14.07
C ARG A 1071 28.22 -5.28 12.95
N THR A 1072 28.01 -4.01 13.28
CA THR A 1072 28.09 -2.91 12.32
C THR A 1072 28.91 -1.78 12.91
N LEU A 1073 29.76 -1.18 12.09
CA LEU A 1073 30.50 0.03 12.42
C LEU A 1073 30.45 0.97 11.21
N GLU A 1074 29.83 2.13 11.37
CA GLU A 1074 29.59 3.10 10.31
C GLU A 1074 30.14 4.46 10.76
N GLY A 1075 31.08 5.02 10.01
CA GLY A 1075 31.48 6.42 10.11
C GLY A 1075 30.78 7.23 9.03
N TRP A 1076 30.16 8.36 9.39
CA TRP A 1076 29.48 9.24 8.43
C TRP A 1076 29.88 10.70 8.62
N VAL A 1077 29.84 11.46 7.52
CA VAL A 1077 30.06 12.90 7.49
C VAL A 1077 28.96 13.55 6.62
N GLU A 1078 28.26 14.54 7.17
CA GLU A 1078 27.26 15.36 6.52
C GLU A 1078 27.84 16.76 6.28
N ILE A 1079 27.99 17.14 5.00
CA ILE A 1079 28.44 18.47 4.57
C ILE A 1079 27.25 19.18 3.92
N ARG A 1080 26.83 20.32 4.47
CA ARG A 1080 25.78 21.19 3.94
C ARG A 1080 26.43 22.38 3.25
N PHE A 1081 26.32 22.43 1.93
CA PHE A 1081 26.79 23.53 1.09
C PHE A 1081 25.80 24.69 1.11
#